data_AF-A0A1Q7V4T4-F1
#
_entry.id   AF-A0A1Q7V4T4-F1
#
_cell.length_a   1.000
_cell.length_b   1.000
_cell.length_c   1.000
_cell.angle_alpha   90.00
_cell.angle_beta   90.00
_cell.angle_gamma   90.00
#
_symmetry.space_group_name_H-M   'P 1'
#
loop_
_entity.id
_entity.type
_entity.pdbx_description
1 polymer ?
#
loop_
_entity_poly.entity_id
_entity_poly.type
_entity_poly.pdbx_seq_one_letter_code
_entity_poly.pdbx_strand_id
1 'polypeptide(L)'
;MSKSLIITEKPSVAGDIAKALGGFKKGKDYYENEKYLISWAIGHLFELAVPASMKAQDKWDMKKLPIMPPEFELAPAEKMGGRVNVLRKLIKDKNVLDIINACDAGREGELIFRYIIQYAGTKKPIKRLWLQSMTPEAIRDGFDRLRTDAEMQPLASAARSRNEADWLVGINATRAFTLRLSGGRGSTVTSLGRVQTPTLTIIVDRERKILEFKPREVHEIIGKFRAAAGEYAGRWFDEPFKKDETESERTQRLLGRLQLNLPDAEQRLDSANGSLWDEHRAAPRLWHREIADAIQGKCSGKQGIVELEEKKPTTQVAPQLYDLTTLQREANNRFGLSAKRTLQIAQALYEKHKAITYPRTDSRALPEDYLLTVRSTLTKIDNPFARKVLDNNWVKPNKRIFNDAKVGDHFAIIPTGAVSPSLDDYERKIFDLIARRFVAVFFPPAQYENTTRITRVEGEAFKTEGKILVASGWLEVYGREAASDKPEENLPPVRQGERVATISVEIKTDQTKPPARYTEATILGAMEAAGKLVEDEELRDAMKEKGLGTPATRASIIETLISAHYLTRQGKELQPTAKAIQTITLLKNAVPELTSPELTGEWEFRLREIEHRKLTRDAFMHDIRQLTEEIVGKAKHFHPDEHMPESEPFGTCPKCGSPVVERFKSFTCTNEKCDFTIWKTIAGRLLSREEFETLVRDKQVGPLSGFRSRKGKRFPAVLKLSDDFKAEFDFGPNGQENGAAQPVDFSGKEPLGKCPKCGGRVFELGMSYLCENSVGPNKTCDFRAGKVILQQPVDPDQMTKLLNTGKTDLLPRFISRKGRPFKAFLVQTDKKDVGFEFEKREPKTKKERKPKEPVAKIDFTGKESLGKCPKCGGKIFETENSYICDHSQADRRPCKFKLSKTILGKDIPKEQAQKLLAAGKTDLLDGFISKRGRPFSAYLKLEEDKVGFEFPEKTTPAKESKQENVPATS
;
A
#
# COMPACT_ATOMS: atom_id res chain seq x y z
N MET A 1 -18.09 15.01 -50.87
CA MET A 1 -17.38 16.19 -50.33
C MET A 1 -16.20 15.70 -49.51
N SER A 2 -15.06 16.33 -49.71
CA SER A 2 -13.81 15.97 -49.03
C SER A 2 -13.79 16.41 -47.57
N LYS A 3 -13.22 15.59 -46.68
CA LYS A 3 -13.21 15.80 -45.21
C LYS A 3 -11.82 15.55 -44.61
N SER A 4 -11.57 16.13 -43.44
CA SER A 4 -10.43 15.78 -42.60
C SER A 4 -10.85 14.76 -41.54
N LEU A 5 -10.04 13.73 -41.31
CA LEU A 5 -10.27 12.71 -40.29
C LEU A 5 -9.57 13.08 -38.99
N ILE A 6 -10.32 13.36 -37.93
CA ILE A 6 -9.80 13.59 -36.59
C ILE A 6 -9.76 12.25 -35.84
N ILE A 7 -8.60 11.88 -35.31
CA ILE A 7 -8.43 10.67 -34.48
C ILE A 7 -8.08 11.10 -33.06
N THR A 8 -8.96 10.81 -32.10
CA THR A 8 -8.73 11.05 -30.67
C THR A 8 -8.24 9.80 -29.96
N GLU A 9 -7.72 9.92 -28.74
CA GLU A 9 -7.29 8.74 -27.97
C GLU A 9 -8.45 7.89 -27.42
N LYS A 10 -9.60 8.55 -27.19
CA LYS A 10 -10.75 7.98 -26.49
C LYS A 10 -12.09 8.57 -26.96
N PRO A 11 -13.21 7.83 -26.81
CA PRO A 11 -14.52 8.26 -27.30
C PRO A 11 -15.04 9.55 -26.64
N SER A 12 -14.66 9.82 -25.38
CA SER A 12 -15.12 11.03 -24.68
C SER A 12 -14.57 12.30 -25.32
N VAL A 13 -13.28 12.33 -25.63
CA VAL A 13 -12.61 13.46 -26.32
C VAL A 13 -13.22 13.70 -27.69
N ALA A 14 -13.56 12.63 -28.43
CA ALA A 14 -14.26 12.76 -29.71
C ALA A 14 -15.63 13.44 -29.54
N GLY A 15 -16.36 13.10 -28.47
CA GLY A 15 -17.62 13.74 -28.13
C GLY A 15 -17.48 15.22 -27.76
N ASP A 16 -16.43 15.58 -27.02
CA ASP A 16 -16.19 16.97 -26.62
C ASP A 16 -15.79 17.85 -27.81
N ILE A 17 -14.92 17.34 -28.70
CA ILE A 17 -14.57 18.02 -29.96
C ILE A 17 -15.82 18.19 -30.84
N ALA A 18 -16.63 17.14 -31.00
CA ALA A 18 -17.85 17.21 -31.80
C ALA A 18 -18.84 18.27 -31.27
N LYS A 19 -18.96 18.41 -29.95
CA LYS A 19 -19.79 19.45 -29.32
C LYS A 19 -19.23 20.85 -29.52
N ALA A 20 -17.91 21.04 -29.35
CA ALA A 20 -17.28 22.34 -29.45
C ALA A 20 -17.34 22.93 -30.87
N LEU A 21 -17.16 22.07 -31.88
CA LEU A 21 -17.18 22.43 -33.31
C LEU A 21 -18.60 22.46 -33.91
N GLY A 22 -19.54 21.69 -33.37
CA GLY A 22 -20.95 21.70 -33.79
C GLY A 22 -21.24 21.03 -35.14
N GLY A 23 -22.53 20.79 -35.40
CA GLY A 23 -23.02 20.30 -36.70
C GLY A 23 -22.79 18.81 -37.00
N PHE A 24 -22.40 18.01 -36.02
CA PHE A 24 -22.10 16.58 -36.22
C PHE A 24 -23.33 15.67 -36.10
N LYS A 25 -23.45 14.73 -37.04
CA LYS A 25 -24.28 13.52 -36.91
C LYS A 25 -23.47 12.42 -36.23
N LYS A 26 -24.03 11.80 -35.21
CA LYS A 26 -23.39 10.69 -34.48
C LYS A 26 -23.67 9.36 -35.18
N GLY A 27 -22.62 8.72 -35.67
CA GLY A 27 -22.65 7.33 -36.11
C GLY A 27 -22.32 6.35 -34.97
N LYS A 28 -22.19 5.06 -35.30
CA LYS A 28 -21.82 4.02 -34.32
C LYS A 28 -20.41 4.22 -33.75
N ASP A 29 -19.45 4.53 -34.63
CA ASP A 29 -18.02 4.52 -34.34
C ASP A 29 -17.30 5.82 -34.73
N TYR A 30 -18.07 6.84 -35.13
CA TYR A 30 -17.56 8.14 -35.55
C TYR A 30 -18.64 9.23 -35.40
N TYR A 31 -18.22 10.48 -35.48
CA TYR A 31 -19.06 11.65 -35.70
C TYR A 31 -18.74 12.23 -37.09
N GLU A 32 -19.74 12.74 -37.80
CA GLU A 32 -19.54 13.28 -39.14
C GLU A 32 -20.32 14.59 -39.33
N ASN A 33 -19.67 15.61 -39.88
CA ASN A 33 -20.33 16.79 -40.44
C ASN A 33 -19.83 17.03 -41.88
N GLU A 34 -20.10 18.20 -42.45
CA GLU A 34 -19.69 18.51 -43.84
C GLU A 34 -18.17 18.57 -44.02
N LYS A 35 -17.41 18.96 -42.98
CA LYS A 35 -15.97 19.22 -43.02
C LYS A 35 -15.12 18.12 -42.40
N TYR A 36 -15.63 17.44 -41.38
CA TYR A 36 -14.86 16.55 -40.51
C TYR A 36 -15.52 15.19 -40.31
N LEU A 37 -14.67 14.18 -40.16
CA LEU A 37 -15.03 12.90 -39.57
C LEU A 37 -14.21 12.73 -38.29
N ILE A 38 -14.85 12.49 -37.15
CA ILE A 38 -14.16 12.27 -35.87
C ILE A 38 -14.30 10.82 -35.46
N SER A 39 -13.19 10.15 -35.21
CA SER A 39 -13.15 8.81 -34.68
C SER A 39 -12.11 8.72 -33.55
N TRP A 40 -12.03 7.60 -32.85
CA TRP A 40 -11.21 7.47 -31.64
C TRP A 40 -10.40 6.17 -31.58
N ALA A 41 -9.32 6.16 -30.82
CA ALA A 41 -8.72 4.95 -30.30
C ALA A 41 -9.43 4.53 -28.99
N ILE A 42 -8.90 3.53 -28.32
CA ILE A 42 -9.30 3.13 -26.96
C ILE A 42 -8.03 2.88 -26.15
N GLY A 43 -7.14 3.87 -26.16
CA GLY A 43 -5.74 3.72 -25.77
C GLY A 43 -4.92 3.00 -26.84
N HIS A 44 -3.87 2.30 -26.42
CA HIS A 44 -3.02 1.50 -27.31
C HIS A 44 -3.79 0.38 -28.01
N LEU A 45 -3.73 0.34 -29.34
CA LEU A 45 -4.37 -0.68 -30.17
C LEU A 45 -3.39 -1.76 -30.66
N PHE A 46 -2.10 -1.54 -30.48
CA PHE A 46 -1.02 -2.34 -31.05
C PHE A 46 0.01 -2.70 -29.99
N GLU A 47 0.68 -3.82 -30.21
CA GLU A 47 1.87 -4.28 -29.49
C GLU A 47 3.03 -4.43 -30.47
N LEU A 48 4.26 -4.28 -29.96
CA LEU A 48 5.46 -4.57 -30.73
C LEU A 48 5.60 -6.07 -30.96
N ALA A 49 5.78 -6.45 -32.22
CA ALA A 49 6.03 -7.81 -32.65
C ALA A 49 7.41 -7.91 -33.30
N VAL A 50 8.04 -9.07 -33.13
CA VAL A 50 9.20 -9.43 -33.95
C VAL A 50 8.75 -9.71 -35.38
N PRO A 51 9.54 -9.33 -36.41
CA PRO A 51 9.21 -9.63 -37.79
C PRO A 51 8.96 -11.12 -38.02
N ALA A 52 8.07 -11.45 -38.96
CA ALA A 52 7.73 -12.85 -39.25
C ALA A 52 8.96 -13.70 -39.62
N SER A 53 9.96 -13.09 -40.25
CA SER A 53 11.27 -13.71 -40.58
C SER A 53 12.07 -14.14 -39.34
N MET A 54 11.84 -13.51 -38.18
CA MET A 54 12.52 -13.79 -36.92
C MET A 54 11.69 -14.64 -35.95
N LYS A 55 10.50 -15.10 -36.35
CA LYS A 55 9.57 -15.86 -35.50
C LYS A 55 10.17 -17.17 -34.95
N ALA A 56 11.16 -17.75 -35.64
CA ALA A 56 11.89 -18.93 -35.14
C ALA A 56 12.76 -18.65 -33.89
N GLN A 57 13.03 -17.38 -33.58
CA GLN A 57 13.72 -16.92 -32.37
C GLN A 57 12.77 -16.75 -31.18
N ASP A 58 11.46 -16.99 -31.37
CA ASP A 58 10.48 -16.82 -30.31
C ASP A 58 10.48 -17.98 -29.28
N LYS A 59 11.13 -19.11 -29.63
CA LYS A 59 11.48 -20.16 -28.67
C LYS A 59 12.58 -19.65 -27.73
N TRP A 60 12.36 -19.76 -26.42
CA TRP A 60 13.31 -19.30 -25.41
C TRP A 60 14.54 -20.22 -25.40
N ASP A 61 15.64 -19.72 -25.96
CA ASP A 61 16.92 -20.41 -26.04
C ASP A 61 18.04 -19.38 -25.82
N MET A 62 18.96 -19.69 -24.90
CA MET A 62 20.04 -18.78 -24.52
C MET A 62 20.95 -18.46 -25.72
N LYS A 63 21.13 -19.42 -26.64
CA LYS A 63 21.96 -19.24 -27.85
C LYS A 63 21.36 -18.25 -28.83
N LYS A 64 20.05 -18.01 -28.77
CA LYS A 64 19.30 -17.12 -29.69
C LYS A 64 19.13 -15.70 -29.16
N LEU A 65 19.61 -15.41 -27.94
CA LEU A 65 19.56 -14.07 -27.37
C LEU A 65 20.85 -13.30 -27.70
N PRO A 66 20.79 -11.95 -27.83
CA PRO A 66 19.60 -11.11 -27.77
C PRO A 66 18.77 -11.16 -29.06
N ILE A 67 17.45 -11.01 -28.93
CA ILE A 67 16.50 -10.77 -30.02
C ILE A 67 16.48 -9.28 -30.31
N MET A 68 17.02 -8.92 -31.48
CA MET A 68 17.22 -7.53 -31.88
C MET A 68 16.72 -7.34 -33.31
N PRO A 69 15.41 -7.17 -33.52
CA PRO A 69 14.90 -6.95 -34.85
C PRO A 69 15.46 -5.64 -35.44
N PRO A 70 15.80 -5.58 -36.74
CA PRO A 70 16.24 -4.34 -37.37
C PRO A 70 15.13 -3.28 -37.32
N GLU A 71 13.89 -3.71 -37.55
CA GLU A 71 12.68 -2.92 -37.40
C GLU A 71 11.60 -3.74 -36.68
N PHE A 72 10.75 -3.05 -35.92
CA PHE A 72 9.61 -3.69 -35.25
C PHE A 72 8.37 -3.74 -36.14
N GLU A 73 7.69 -4.89 -36.13
CA GLU A 73 6.35 -5.00 -36.68
C GLU A 73 5.31 -4.63 -35.61
N LEU A 74 4.10 -4.27 -36.06
CA LEU A 74 2.96 -4.00 -35.18
C LEU A 74 1.92 -5.10 -35.33
N ALA A 75 1.53 -5.70 -34.20
CA ALA A 75 0.40 -6.61 -34.14
C ALA A 75 -0.76 -5.93 -33.39
N PRO A 76 -2.03 -6.09 -33.83
CA PRO A 76 -3.17 -5.66 -33.03
C PRO A 76 -3.15 -6.33 -31.66
N ALA A 77 -3.29 -5.54 -30.60
CA ALA A 77 -3.38 -6.05 -29.23
C ALA A 77 -4.64 -6.93 -29.06
N GLU A 78 -4.64 -7.80 -28.05
CA GLU A 78 -5.75 -8.72 -27.80
C GLU A 78 -7.09 -7.95 -27.70
N LYS A 79 -8.10 -8.40 -28.46
CA LYS A 79 -9.45 -7.79 -28.54
C LYS A 79 -9.52 -6.41 -29.19
N MET A 80 -8.43 -5.86 -29.73
CA MET A 80 -8.42 -4.54 -30.39
C MET A 80 -8.68 -4.58 -31.90
N GLY A 81 -8.64 -5.78 -32.52
CA GLY A 81 -8.76 -5.94 -33.97
C GLY A 81 -10.01 -5.30 -34.60
N GLY A 82 -11.16 -5.33 -33.90
CA GLY A 82 -12.38 -4.66 -34.35
C GLY A 82 -12.20 -3.13 -34.49
N ARG A 83 -11.60 -2.49 -33.49
CA ARG A 83 -11.36 -1.04 -33.50
C ARG A 83 -10.30 -0.64 -34.53
N VAL A 84 -9.24 -1.44 -34.65
CA VAL A 84 -8.19 -1.26 -35.68
C VAL A 84 -8.80 -1.26 -37.08
N ASN A 85 -9.69 -2.21 -37.37
CA ASN A 85 -10.34 -2.31 -38.67
C ASN A 85 -11.22 -1.10 -39.01
N VAL A 86 -11.94 -0.56 -38.03
CA VAL A 86 -12.74 0.67 -38.19
C VAL A 86 -11.86 1.85 -38.58
N LEU A 87 -10.81 2.12 -37.79
CA LEU A 87 -9.90 3.24 -38.07
C LEU A 87 -9.20 3.08 -39.41
N ARG A 88 -8.73 1.86 -39.74
CA ARG A 88 -8.12 1.58 -41.04
C ARG A 88 -9.08 1.86 -42.21
N LYS A 89 -10.37 1.50 -42.08
CA LYS A 89 -11.38 1.79 -43.11
C LYS A 89 -11.58 3.30 -43.29
N LEU A 90 -11.73 4.04 -42.20
CA LEU A 90 -11.91 5.50 -42.24
C LEU A 90 -10.67 6.21 -42.81
N ILE A 91 -9.47 5.79 -42.42
CA ILE A 91 -8.21 6.35 -42.93
C ILE A 91 -8.07 6.12 -44.43
N LYS A 92 -8.50 4.95 -44.94
CA LYS A 92 -8.42 4.60 -46.36
C LYS A 92 -9.58 5.15 -47.22
N ASP A 93 -10.58 5.79 -46.62
CA ASP A 93 -11.69 6.39 -47.36
C ASP A 93 -11.17 7.45 -48.35
N LYS A 94 -11.63 7.40 -49.61
CA LYS A 94 -11.21 8.34 -50.67
C LYS A 94 -11.68 9.77 -50.39
N ASN A 95 -12.74 9.96 -49.61
CA ASN A 95 -13.25 11.28 -49.24
C ASN A 95 -12.46 11.92 -48.10
N VAL A 96 -11.54 11.19 -47.45
CA VAL A 96 -10.66 11.75 -46.41
C VAL A 96 -9.38 12.27 -47.07
N LEU A 97 -9.11 13.57 -47.01
CA LEU A 97 -7.91 14.16 -47.62
C LEU A 97 -6.70 14.19 -46.68
N ASP A 98 -6.93 14.56 -45.43
CA ASP A 98 -5.91 14.71 -44.39
C ASP A 98 -6.39 14.14 -43.04
N ILE A 99 -5.45 13.94 -42.12
CA ILE A 99 -5.69 13.33 -40.82
C ILE A 99 -5.17 14.25 -39.72
N ILE A 100 -5.99 14.47 -38.70
CA ILE A 100 -5.67 15.31 -37.54
C ILE A 100 -5.48 14.39 -36.32
N ASN A 101 -4.28 14.36 -35.78
CA ASN A 101 -3.98 13.72 -34.50
C ASN A 101 -4.54 14.57 -33.35
N ALA A 102 -5.56 14.08 -32.67
CA ALA A 102 -6.18 14.66 -31.49
C ALA A 102 -6.10 13.73 -30.27
N CYS A 103 -5.10 12.84 -30.22
CA CYS A 103 -4.74 12.10 -29.00
C CYS A 103 -4.18 13.03 -27.92
N ASP A 104 -4.05 12.55 -26.68
CA ASP A 104 -3.60 13.38 -25.55
C ASP A 104 -2.21 14.01 -25.85
N ALA A 105 -1.96 15.21 -25.33
CA ALA A 105 -0.85 16.09 -25.72
C ALA A 105 0.51 15.69 -25.10
N GLY A 106 1.03 14.51 -25.46
CA GLY A 106 2.33 14.02 -24.99
C GLY A 106 2.85 12.81 -25.77
N ARG A 107 3.96 12.21 -25.30
CA ARG A 107 4.62 11.07 -25.97
C ARG A 107 3.68 9.90 -26.21
N GLU A 108 2.88 9.51 -25.22
CA GLU A 108 1.96 8.36 -25.34
C GLU A 108 0.87 8.59 -26.39
N GLY A 109 0.21 9.76 -26.36
CA GLY A 109 -0.82 10.09 -27.33
C GLY A 109 -0.26 10.18 -28.76
N GLU A 110 0.95 10.72 -28.90
CA GLU A 110 1.68 10.72 -30.18
C GLU A 110 1.97 9.30 -30.66
N LEU A 111 2.46 8.41 -29.79
CA LEU A 111 2.76 7.02 -30.12
C LEU A 111 1.54 6.24 -30.61
N ILE A 112 0.41 6.35 -29.88
CA ILE A 112 -0.86 5.71 -30.23
C ILE A 112 -1.25 6.07 -31.67
N PHE A 113 -1.25 7.37 -31.97
CA PHE A 113 -1.58 7.86 -33.31
C PHE A 113 -0.59 7.34 -34.36
N ARG A 114 0.71 7.40 -34.09
CA ARG A 114 1.75 6.98 -35.03
C ARG A 114 1.66 5.50 -35.38
N TYR A 115 1.31 4.64 -34.43
CA TYR A 115 1.08 3.21 -34.71
C TYR A 115 -0.18 2.97 -35.53
N ILE A 116 -1.27 3.73 -35.29
CA ILE A 116 -2.47 3.67 -36.15
C ILE A 116 -2.13 4.03 -37.60
N ILE A 117 -1.37 5.10 -37.81
CA ILE A 117 -0.95 5.53 -39.16
C ILE A 117 -0.02 4.52 -39.82
N GLN A 118 1.00 4.03 -39.10
CA GLN A 118 1.93 3.01 -39.60
C GLN A 118 1.18 1.75 -40.03
N TYR A 119 0.28 1.24 -39.19
CA TYR A 119 -0.50 0.05 -39.50
C TYR A 119 -1.49 0.27 -40.66
N ALA A 120 -2.04 1.48 -40.79
CA ALA A 120 -2.92 1.82 -41.90
C ALA A 120 -2.19 1.93 -43.24
N GLY A 121 -0.88 2.20 -43.23
CA GLY A 121 -0.03 2.33 -44.42
C GLY A 121 -0.40 3.52 -45.31
N THR A 122 -0.78 4.65 -44.71
CA THR A 122 -1.25 5.85 -45.42
C THR A 122 -0.15 6.90 -45.59
N LYS A 123 -0.20 7.66 -46.68
CA LYS A 123 0.66 8.84 -46.95
C LYS A 123 -0.10 10.16 -46.90
N LYS A 124 -1.35 10.15 -46.41
CA LYS A 124 -2.16 11.36 -46.30
C LYS A 124 -1.49 12.38 -45.37
N PRO A 125 -1.59 13.69 -45.65
CA PRO A 125 -1.03 14.73 -44.79
C PRO A 125 -1.56 14.61 -43.36
N ILE A 126 -0.66 14.86 -42.39
CA ILE A 126 -0.96 14.80 -40.96
C ILE A 126 -0.84 16.20 -40.36
N LYS A 127 -1.80 16.54 -39.49
CA LYS A 127 -1.75 17.69 -38.60
C LYS A 127 -1.93 17.25 -37.15
N ARG A 128 -1.50 18.07 -36.21
CA ARG A 128 -1.61 17.80 -34.77
C ARG A 128 -2.44 18.87 -34.08
N LEU A 129 -3.53 18.44 -33.46
CA LEU A 129 -4.28 19.24 -32.49
C LEU A 129 -3.60 19.08 -31.13
N TRP A 130 -3.16 20.18 -30.53
CA TRP A 130 -2.47 20.21 -29.23
C TRP A 130 -3.33 20.94 -28.20
N LEU A 131 -3.96 20.19 -27.29
CA LEU A 131 -4.87 20.72 -26.28
C LEU A 131 -4.32 20.48 -24.87
N GLN A 132 -4.26 21.55 -24.07
CA GLN A 132 -4.01 21.49 -22.62
C GLN A 132 -5.29 21.72 -21.81
N SER A 133 -6.34 22.20 -22.46
CA SER A 133 -7.67 22.45 -21.90
C SER A 133 -8.74 21.89 -22.84
N MET A 134 -9.81 21.38 -22.25
CA MET A 134 -10.97 20.81 -22.97
C MET A 134 -12.17 21.77 -22.99
N THR A 135 -11.97 23.06 -22.70
CA THR A 135 -13.04 24.06 -22.86
C THR A 135 -13.40 24.20 -24.34
N PRO A 136 -14.67 24.51 -24.68
CA PRO A 136 -15.06 24.71 -26.07
C PRO A 136 -14.22 25.76 -26.80
N GLU A 137 -13.84 26.83 -26.09
CA GLU A 137 -12.98 27.90 -26.59
C GLU A 137 -11.56 27.39 -26.88
N ALA A 138 -10.92 26.70 -25.93
CA ALA A 138 -9.58 26.14 -26.15
C ALA A 138 -9.55 25.10 -27.28
N ILE A 139 -10.64 24.32 -27.45
CA ILE A 139 -10.76 23.40 -28.58
C ILE A 139 -10.79 24.18 -29.90
N ARG A 140 -11.64 25.21 -30.01
CA ARG A 140 -11.73 26.04 -31.23
C ARG A 140 -10.41 26.72 -31.55
N ASP A 141 -9.78 27.37 -30.57
CA ASP A 141 -8.48 28.02 -30.72
C ASP A 141 -7.38 27.02 -31.13
N GLY A 142 -7.44 25.78 -30.62
CA GLY A 142 -6.53 24.71 -31.01
C GLY A 142 -6.68 24.28 -32.47
N PHE A 143 -7.90 24.31 -33.03
CA PHE A 143 -8.14 24.03 -34.45
C PHE A 143 -7.65 25.16 -35.36
N ASP A 144 -7.59 26.39 -34.86
CA ASP A 144 -7.01 27.53 -35.58
C ASP A 144 -5.47 27.49 -35.58
N ARG A 145 -4.86 26.69 -34.70
CA ARG A 145 -3.40 26.60 -34.50
C ARG A 145 -2.88 25.16 -34.58
N LEU A 146 -3.36 24.40 -35.55
CA LEU A 146 -2.89 23.03 -35.80
C LEU A 146 -1.40 23.02 -36.13
N ARG A 147 -0.64 22.18 -35.42
CA ARG A 147 0.78 21.96 -35.69
C ARG A 147 0.97 21.03 -36.88
N THR A 148 2.07 21.21 -37.58
CA THR A 148 2.48 20.40 -38.73
C THR A 148 3.08 19.07 -38.29
N ASP A 149 3.12 18.09 -39.20
CA ASP A 149 3.77 16.81 -38.93
C ASP A 149 5.26 16.96 -38.61
N ALA A 150 5.95 17.88 -39.31
CA ALA A 150 7.38 18.14 -39.16
C ALA A 150 7.75 18.67 -37.76
N GLU A 151 6.88 19.48 -37.15
CA GLU A 151 7.04 19.95 -35.77
C GLU A 151 6.93 18.79 -34.76
N MET A 152 6.14 17.76 -35.08
CA MET A 152 5.88 16.64 -34.18
C MET A 152 6.84 15.46 -34.33
N GLN A 153 7.67 15.43 -35.39
CA GLN A 153 8.63 14.34 -35.62
C GLN A 153 9.57 14.07 -34.43
N PRO A 154 10.16 15.07 -33.74
CA PRO A 154 11.00 14.81 -32.57
C PRO A 154 10.26 14.09 -31.43
N LEU A 155 9.01 14.49 -31.15
CA LEU A 155 8.16 13.83 -30.15
C LEU A 155 7.82 12.39 -30.56
N ALA A 156 7.49 12.19 -31.84
CA ALA A 156 7.18 10.87 -32.38
C ALA A 156 8.40 9.93 -32.30
N SER A 157 9.60 10.43 -32.61
CA SER A 157 10.86 9.70 -32.48
C SER A 157 11.14 9.30 -31.04
N ALA A 158 11.07 10.24 -30.09
CA ALA A 158 11.27 9.95 -28.68
C ALA A 158 10.25 8.92 -28.14
N ALA A 159 8.97 9.05 -28.52
CA ALA A 159 7.93 8.12 -28.08
C ALA A 159 8.15 6.69 -28.61
N ARG A 160 8.54 6.55 -29.88
CA ARG A 160 8.90 5.25 -30.48
C ARG A 160 10.14 4.65 -29.82
N SER A 161 11.20 5.45 -29.69
CA SER A 161 12.45 5.06 -29.05
C SER A 161 12.24 4.52 -27.65
N ARG A 162 11.39 5.19 -26.84
CA ARG A 162 11.03 4.71 -25.50
C ARG A 162 10.43 3.31 -25.52
N ASN A 163 9.38 3.09 -26.33
CA ASN A 163 8.65 1.83 -26.36
C ASN A 163 9.52 0.67 -26.88
N GLU A 164 10.30 0.92 -27.93
CA GLU A 164 11.20 -0.05 -28.53
C GLU A 164 12.38 -0.39 -27.60
N ALA A 165 12.93 0.60 -26.90
CA ALA A 165 14.00 0.37 -25.92
C ALA A 165 13.52 -0.42 -24.70
N ASP A 166 12.35 -0.07 -24.15
CA ASP A 166 11.74 -0.81 -23.04
C ASP A 166 11.47 -2.28 -23.45
N TRP A 167 11.07 -2.53 -24.70
CA TRP A 167 10.91 -3.88 -25.25
C TRP A 167 12.25 -4.62 -25.38
N LEU A 168 13.26 -4.00 -26.02
CA LEU A 168 14.57 -4.63 -26.26
C LEU A 168 15.21 -5.09 -24.96
N VAL A 169 15.33 -4.18 -23.99
CA VAL A 169 15.95 -4.51 -22.71
C VAL A 169 15.07 -5.45 -21.89
N GLY A 170 13.76 -5.17 -21.79
CA GLY A 170 12.84 -5.93 -20.96
C GLY A 170 12.69 -7.39 -21.39
N ILE A 171 12.45 -7.64 -22.68
CA ILE A 171 12.27 -8.99 -23.22
C ILE A 171 13.57 -9.78 -23.14
N ASN A 172 14.70 -9.20 -23.56
CA ASN A 172 15.98 -9.91 -23.58
C ASN A 172 16.49 -10.23 -22.17
N ALA A 173 16.46 -9.25 -21.25
CA ALA A 173 16.85 -9.49 -19.87
C ALA A 173 15.94 -10.54 -19.20
N THR A 174 14.63 -10.44 -19.37
CA THR A 174 13.67 -11.42 -18.82
C THR A 174 13.95 -12.83 -19.34
N ARG A 175 14.13 -13.00 -20.65
CA ARG A 175 14.41 -14.31 -21.25
C ARG A 175 15.75 -14.87 -20.78
N ALA A 176 16.81 -14.05 -20.81
CA ALA A 176 18.16 -14.47 -20.42
C ALA A 176 18.20 -14.93 -18.95
N PHE A 177 17.73 -14.10 -18.02
CA PHE A 177 17.78 -14.45 -16.59
C PHE A 177 16.78 -15.55 -16.20
N THR A 178 15.64 -15.68 -16.88
CA THR A 178 14.74 -16.82 -16.64
C THR A 178 15.39 -18.13 -17.10
N LEU A 179 15.99 -18.16 -18.30
CA LEU A 179 16.71 -19.34 -18.78
C LEU A 179 17.87 -19.70 -17.86
N ARG A 180 18.63 -18.69 -17.41
CA ARG A 180 19.78 -18.90 -16.52
C ARG A 180 19.39 -19.41 -15.12
N LEU A 181 18.32 -18.88 -14.54
CA LEU A 181 17.96 -19.16 -13.13
C LEU A 181 16.98 -20.31 -12.93
N SER A 182 16.12 -20.56 -13.92
CA SER A 182 15.05 -21.55 -13.86
C SER A 182 15.19 -22.66 -14.91
N GLY A 183 16.28 -22.67 -15.68
CA GLY A 183 16.61 -23.75 -16.62
C GLY A 183 15.55 -24.00 -17.70
N GLY A 184 14.73 -22.99 -18.02
CA GLY A 184 13.62 -23.08 -18.97
C GLY A 184 12.45 -23.98 -18.56
N ARG A 185 12.51 -24.67 -17.40
CA ARG A 185 11.46 -25.58 -16.91
C ARG A 185 10.38 -24.83 -16.11
N GLY A 186 9.70 -23.91 -16.80
CA GLY A 186 8.25 -23.75 -16.77
C GLY A 186 7.46 -23.33 -15.52
N SER A 187 8.02 -23.06 -14.34
CA SER A 187 7.17 -22.67 -13.19
C SER A 187 7.27 -21.22 -12.71
N THR A 188 8.34 -20.47 -13.04
CA THR A 188 8.46 -19.07 -12.60
C THR A 188 9.32 -18.23 -13.54
N VAL A 189 8.72 -17.23 -14.19
CA VAL A 189 9.40 -16.23 -15.03
C VAL A 189 10.17 -15.23 -14.17
N THR A 190 11.43 -14.95 -14.48
CA THR A 190 12.22 -13.86 -13.88
C THR A 190 11.98 -12.58 -14.69
N SER A 191 10.87 -11.89 -14.44
CA SER A 191 10.50 -10.68 -15.18
C SER A 191 11.36 -9.50 -14.75
N LEU A 192 12.03 -8.88 -15.72
CA LEU A 192 12.93 -7.76 -15.51
C LEU A 192 12.52 -6.59 -16.41
N GLY A 193 12.81 -5.37 -15.98
CA GLY A 193 12.60 -4.18 -16.78
C GLY A 193 13.02 -2.93 -16.03
N ARG A 194 13.37 -1.90 -16.80
CA ARG A 194 13.96 -0.64 -16.32
C ARG A 194 13.20 0.05 -15.19
N VAL A 195 11.87 -0.14 -15.08
CA VAL A 195 11.07 0.44 -13.99
C VAL A 195 10.70 -0.57 -12.91
N GLN A 196 10.31 -1.79 -13.30
CA GLN A 196 9.87 -2.81 -12.33
C GLN A 196 11.03 -3.32 -11.47
N THR A 197 12.21 -3.49 -12.04
CA THR A 197 13.40 -4.00 -11.34
C THR A 197 13.88 -3.03 -10.26
N PRO A 198 14.14 -1.72 -10.52
CA PRO A 198 14.52 -0.80 -9.44
C PRO A 198 13.40 -0.59 -8.41
N THR A 199 12.14 -0.66 -8.82
CA THR A 199 11.02 -0.66 -7.85
C THR A 199 11.10 -1.86 -6.90
N LEU A 200 11.42 -3.04 -7.43
CA LEU A 200 11.65 -4.24 -6.62
C LEU A 200 12.89 -4.09 -5.73
N THR A 201 13.98 -3.49 -6.25
CA THR A 201 15.19 -3.19 -5.48
C THR A 201 14.89 -2.34 -4.25
N ILE A 202 14.13 -1.24 -4.41
CA ILE A 202 13.73 -0.37 -3.28
C ILE A 202 13.04 -1.18 -2.17
N ILE A 203 12.16 -2.11 -2.53
CA ILE A 203 11.44 -2.96 -1.57
C ILE A 203 12.37 -3.99 -0.93
N VAL A 204 13.24 -4.64 -1.72
CA VAL A 204 14.18 -5.65 -1.22
C VAL A 204 15.20 -5.02 -0.28
N ASP A 205 15.72 -3.84 -0.58
CA ASP A 205 16.67 -3.13 0.27
C ASP A 205 16.03 -2.70 1.59
N ARG A 206 14.75 -2.29 1.56
CA ARG A 206 13.97 -2.06 2.79
C ARG A 206 13.81 -3.34 3.60
N GLU A 207 13.56 -4.49 2.97
CA GLU A 207 13.44 -5.76 3.70
C GLU A 207 14.77 -6.21 4.29
N ARG A 208 15.90 -6.06 3.57
CA ARG A 208 17.25 -6.34 4.10
C ARG A 208 17.52 -5.51 5.35
N LYS A 209 17.25 -4.20 5.30
CA LYS A 209 17.36 -3.31 6.47
C LYS A 209 16.48 -3.75 7.65
N ILE A 210 15.35 -4.40 7.40
CA ILE A 210 14.47 -4.93 8.45
C ILE A 210 15.02 -6.23 9.04
N LEU A 211 15.55 -7.12 8.19
CA LEU A 211 16.10 -8.41 8.60
C LEU A 211 17.43 -8.27 9.36
N GLU A 212 18.26 -7.30 8.97
CA GLU A 212 19.56 -7.00 9.60
C GLU A 212 19.43 -6.09 10.83
N PHE A 213 18.21 -5.63 11.16
CA PHE A 213 17.99 -4.69 12.25
C PHE A 213 18.06 -5.37 13.62
N LYS A 214 19.03 -4.94 14.42
CA LYS A 214 19.13 -5.29 15.84
C LYS A 214 18.59 -4.12 16.68
N PRO A 215 17.49 -4.30 17.46
CA PRO A 215 16.96 -3.26 18.32
C PRO A 215 17.98 -2.83 19.37
N ARG A 216 17.98 -1.53 19.68
CA ARG A 216 18.82 -0.89 20.70
C ARG A 216 17.93 -0.14 21.69
N GLU A 217 18.24 -0.24 22.98
CA GLU A 217 17.53 0.54 23.99
C GLU A 217 17.80 2.03 23.83
N VAL A 218 16.78 2.85 24.02
CA VAL A 218 16.87 4.30 24.04
C VAL A 218 16.10 4.82 25.24
N HIS A 219 16.68 5.79 25.94
CA HIS A 219 16.08 6.40 27.11
C HIS A 219 15.55 7.80 26.78
N GLU A 220 14.37 8.12 27.30
CA GLU A 220 13.83 9.49 27.33
C GLU A 220 13.57 9.86 28.78
N ILE A 221 13.92 11.08 29.18
CA ILE A 221 13.64 11.59 30.52
C ILE A 221 12.43 12.53 30.41
N ILE A 222 11.37 12.23 31.14
CA ILE A 222 10.12 13.00 31.14
C ILE A 222 9.94 13.61 32.53
N GLY A 223 9.97 14.94 32.60
CA GLY A 223 9.62 15.69 33.80
C GLY A 223 8.14 16.05 33.79
N LYS A 224 7.43 15.80 34.91
CA LYS A 224 6.08 16.31 35.16
C LYS A 224 6.18 17.51 36.09
N PHE A 225 5.61 18.63 35.67
CA PHE A 225 5.71 19.92 36.35
C PHE A 225 4.32 20.42 36.74
N ARG A 226 4.21 21.04 37.91
CA ARG A 226 3.01 21.73 38.37
C ARG A 226 3.26 23.23 38.41
N ALA A 227 2.59 23.95 37.53
CA ALA A 227 2.45 25.41 37.56
C ALA A 227 1.20 25.82 38.33
N ALA A 228 1.03 27.12 38.56
CA ALA A 228 -0.16 27.65 39.24
C ALA A 228 -1.47 27.30 38.48
N ALA A 229 -1.41 27.29 37.14
CA ALA A 229 -2.58 27.04 36.30
C ALA A 229 -2.80 25.55 35.97
N GLY A 230 -1.90 24.65 36.38
CA GLY A 230 -2.05 23.21 36.15
C GLY A 230 -0.75 22.47 35.87
N GLU A 231 -0.89 21.20 35.51
CA GLU A 231 0.23 20.30 35.26
C GLU A 231 0.56 20.15 33.78
N TYR A 232 1.84 19.93 33.47
CA TYR A 232 2.32 19.64 32.12
C TYR A 232 3.55 18.73 32.17
N ALA A 233 3.86 18.08 31.04
CA ALA A 233 5.03 17.22 30.91
C ALA A 233 6.02 17.79 29.92
N GLY A 234 7.31 17.82 30.28
CA GLY A 234 8.40 18.19 29.41
C GLY A 234 9.37 17.04 29.18
N ARG A 235 9.89 16.91 27.96
CA ARG A 235 10.95 15.96 27.63
C ARG A 235 12.31 16.63 27.76
N TRP A 236 13.23 16.02 28.50
CA TRP A 236 14.61 16.47 28.55
C TRP A 236 15.26 16.45 27.16
N PHE A 237 16.06 17.46 26.86
CA PHE A 237 16.88 17.48 25.66
C PHE A 237 18.25 18.06 25.98
N ASP A 238 19.25 17.62 25.20
CA ASP A 238 20.62 18.08 25.31
C ASP A 238 20.78 19.38 24.53
N GLU A 239 20.62 20.52 25.22
CA GLU A 239 20.62 21.85 24.62
C GLU A 239 21.92 22.20 23.84
N PRO A 240 23.13 21.79 24.27
CA PRO A 240 24.36 21.98 23.50
C PRO A 240 24.53 21.06 22.28
N PHE A 241 23.59 20.13 22.01
CA PHE A 241 23.70 19.18 20.89
C PHE A 241 23.86 19.89 19.55
N LYS A 242 24.80 19.41 18.73
CA LYS A 242 24.99 19.86 17.35
C LYS A 242 24.65 18.73 16.38
N LYS A 243 24.03 19.08 15.25
CA LYS A 243 23.52 18.08 14.28
C LYS A 243 24.64 17.21 13.68
N ASP A 244 25.84 17.74 13.61
CA ASP A 244 27.08 17.12 13.12
C ASP A 244 27.89 16.40 14.20
N GLU A 245 27.53 16.55 15.49
CA GLU A 245 28.17 15.84 16.60
C GLU A 245 27.86 14.34 16.53
N THR A 246 28.90 13.52 16.61
CA THR A 246 28.77 12.05 16.64
C THR A 246 28.21 11.56 17.98
N GLU A 247 27.70 10.32 18.00
CA GLU A 247 27.18 9.72 19.24
C GLU A 247 28.27 9.56 20.31
N SER A 248 29.52 9.28 19.91
CA SER A 248 30.66 9.16 20.82
C SER A 248 31.03 10.51 21.44
N GLU A 249 31.23 11.54 20.61
CA GLU A 249 31.55 12.90 21.08
C GLU A 249 30.50 13.42 22.07
N ARG A 250 29.21 13.23 21.73
CA ARG A 250 28.11 13.60 22.62
C ARG A 250 28.14 12.83 23.93
N THR A 251 28.38 11.52 23.88
CA THR A 251 28.43 10.68 25.07
C THR A 251 29.58 11.11 25.99
N GLN A 252 30.79 11.29 25.46
CA GLN A 252 31.94 11.78 26.21
C GLN A 252 31.68 13.15 26.86
N ARG A 253 31.06 14.08 26.12
CA ARG A 253 30.66 15.39 26.65
C ARG A 253 29.67 15.26 27.81
N LEU A 254 28.66 14.41 27.68
CA LEU A 254 27.68 14.19 28.75
C LEU A 254 28.31 13.53 29.98
N LEU A 255 29.19 12.54 29.80
CA LEU A 255 29.93 11.91 30.89
C LEU A 255 30.81 12.91 31.64
N GLY A 256 31.57 13.73 30.92
CA GLY A 256 32.41 14.78 31.52
C GLY A 256 31.58 15.81 32.28
N ARG A 257 30.46 16.27 31.71
CA ARG A 257 29.55 17.23 32.35
C ARG A 257 28.91 16.68 33.63
N LEU A 258 28.59 15.39 33.66
CA LEU A 258 27.95 14.72 34.80
C LEU A 258 28.94 14.05 35.76
N GLN A 259 30.25 14.13 35.48
CA GLN A 259 31.32 13.49 36.26
C GLN A 259 31.11 11.97 36.44
N LEU A 260 30.62 11.30 35.39
CA LEU A 260 30.40 9.86 35.37
C LEU A 260 31.60 9.14 34.78
N ASN A 261 32.05 8.06 35.44
CA ASN A 261 33.08 7.18 34.92
C ASN A 261 32.45 5.91 34.32
N LEU A 262 32.40 5.84 33.00
CA LEU A 262 31.88 4.71 32.22
C LEU A 262 32.93 4.31 31.16
N PRO A 263 33.95 3.52 31.52
CA PRO A 263 35.10 3.24 30.67
C PRO A 263 34.75 2.43 29.40
N ASP A 264 33.61 1.75 29.39
CA ASP A 264 33.10 0.95 28.28
C ASP A 264 31.98 1.65 27.48
N ALA A 265 31.70 2.93 27.77
CA ALA A 265 30.61 3.66 27.12
C ALA A 265 30.72 3.65 25.59
N GLU A 266 31.92 3.89 25.05
CA GLU A 266 32.15 3.92 23.61
C GLU A 266 31.95 2.56 22.94
N GLN A 267 32.37 1.48 23.61
CA GLN A 267 32.17 0.10 23.13
C GLN A 267 30.67 -0.25 23.05
N ARG A 268 29.87 0.25 24.01
CA ARG A 268 28.40 0.08 24.01
C ARG A 268 27.68 0.94 22.94
N LEU A 269 28.39 1.83 22.23
CA LEU A 269 27.89 2.56 21.05
C LEU A 269 28.11 1.83 19.72
N ASP A 270 28.91 0.75 19.71
CA ASP A 270 29.18 -0.02 18.50
C ASP A 270 27.89 -0.58 17.87
N SER A 271 27.84 -0.57 16.54
CA SER A 271 26.88 -1.28 15.70
C SER A 271 26.68 -2.76 16.06
N ALA A 272 27.68 -3.42 16.65
CA ALA A 272 27.57 -4.76 17.21
C ALA A 272 26.46 -4.87 18.30
N ASN A 273 26.16 -3.76 18.99
CA ASN A 273 25.14 -3.64 20.03
C ASN A 273 23.78 -3.11 19.52
N GLY A 274 23.58 -3.01 18.20
CA GLY A 274 22.33 -2.56 17.60
C GLY A 274 22.53 -1.81 16.29
N SER A 275 21.66 -2.04 15.30
CA SER A 275 21.80 -1.44 13.97
C SER A 275 21.24 -0.02 13.92
N LEU A 276 22.07 0.95 13.52
CA LEU A 276 21.67 2.36 13.33
C LEU A 276 21.77 2.77 11.85
N TRP A 277 20.60 2.94 11.23
CA TRP A 277 20.48 3.51 9.89
C TRP A 277 20.46 5.05 9.96
N ASP A 278 20.86 5.74 8.89
CA ASP A 278 20.99 7.20 8.86
C ASP A 278 19.74 7.96 9.31
N GLU A 279 18.54 7.43 9.02
CA GLU A 279 17.26 7.99 9.47
C GLU A 279 17.13 8.07 11.01
N HIS A 280 17.91 7.28 11.76
CA HIS A 280 17.93 7.26 13.22
C HIS A 280 19.06 8.10 13.84
N ARG A 281 20.12 8.43 13.08
CA ARG A 281 21.29 9.19 13.57
C ARG A 281 21.00 10.68 13.80
N ALA A 282 20.00 11.24 13.11
CA ALA A 282 19.70 12.67 13.15
C ALA A 282 19.03 13.17 14.45
N ALA A 283 18.68 12.28 15.39
CA ALA A 283 18.02 12.65 16.64
C ALA A 283 18.98 12.49 17.83
N PRO A 284 18.98 13.41 18.82
CA PRO A 284 19.85 13.32 20.00
C PRO A 284 19.37 12.24 20.99
N ARG A 285 19.63 10.97 20.66
CA ARG A 285 19.22 9.76 21.43
C ARG A 285 20.06 9.58 22.69
N LEU A 286 19.45 9.20 23.81
CA LEU A 286 20.17 8.90 25.04
C LEU A 286 20.32 7.38 25.18
N TRP A 287 21.52 6.87 24.91
CA TRP A 287 21.80 5.43 24.84
C TRP A 287 22.16 4.79 26.19
N HIS A 288 22.82 5.56 27.06
CA HIS A 288 23.31 5.07 28.34
C HIS A 288 22.29 5.37 29.44
N ARG A 289 21.84 4.32 30.11
CA ARG A 289 20.88 4.43 31.22
C ARG A 289 21.46 5.22 32.38
N GLU A 290 22.75 5.08 32.64
CA GLU A 290 23.48 5.72 33.72
C GLU A 290 23.51 7.25 33.59
N ILE A 291 23.63 7.76 32.35
CA ILE A 291 23.52 9.18 32.07
C ILE A 291 22.09 9.67 32.37
N ALA A 292 21.08 8.87 32.01
CA ALA A 292 19.68 9.20 32.31
C ALA A 292 19.40 9.20 33.82
N ASP A 293 19.91 8.21 34.56
CA ASP A 293 19.76 8.08 36.01
C ASP A 293 20.45 9.25 36.74
N ALA A 294 21.64 9.68 36.30
CA ALA A 294 22.32 10.83 36.87
C ALA A 294 21.52 12.14 36.69
N ILE A 295 20.97 12.37 35.50
CA ILE A 295 20.11 13.54 35.23
C ILE A 295 18.80 13.46 36.05
N GLN A 296 18.18 12.28 36.13
CA GLN A 296 16.98 12.05 36.95
C GLN A 296 17.26 12.34 38.42
N GLY A 297 18.35 11.79 38.97
CA GLY A 297 18.74 12.00 40.38
C GLY A 297 19.02 13.46 40.70
N LYS A 298 19.67 14.18 39.77
CA LYS A 298 19.91 15.62 39.89
C LYS A 298 18.62 16.44 39.94
N CYS A 299 17.61 16.07 39.15
CA CYS A 299 16.37 16.85 39.02
C CYS A 299 15.26 16.45 40.03
N SER A 300 15.29 15.23 40.54
CA SER A 300 14.20 14.67 41.35
C SER A 300 14.01 15.45 42.66
N GLY A 301 12.77 15.85 42.96
CA GLY A 301 12.42 16.61 44.16
C GLY A 301 12.86 18.08 44.15
N LYS A 302 13.46 18.59 43.06
CA LYS A 302 13.90 19.98 42.92
C LYS A 302 12.82 20.88 42.30
N GLN A 303 12.91 22.18 42.49
CA GLN A 303 12.04 23.14 41.81
C GLN A 303 12.51 23.40 40.38
N GLY A 304 11.56 23.54 39.46
CA GLY A 304 11.82 24.01 38.10
C GLY A 304 11.53 25.49 37.95
N ILE A 305 12.15 26.12 36.95
CA ILE A 305 11.84 27.49 36.51
C ILE A 305 11.45 27.42 35.04
N VAL A 306 10.34 28.03 34.66
CA VAL A 306 9.99 28.23 33.25
C VAL A 306 10.91 29.30 32.68
N GLU A 307 11.99 28.89 32.02
CA GLU A 307 12.97 29.82 31.46
C GLU A 307 12.48 30.48 30.18
N LEU A 308 11.75 29.72 29.36
CA LEU A 308 11.20 30.18 28.08
C LEU A 308 9.73 29.74 27.96
N GLU A 309 8.87 30.67 27.55
CA GLU A 309 7.51 30.42 27.07
C GLU A 309 7.34 31.19 25.76
N GLU A 310 7.52 30.53 24.63
CA GLU A 310 7.40 31.15 23.32
C GLU A 310 6.14 30.68 22.60
N LYS A 311 5.33 31.64 22.12
CA LYS A 311 4.13 31.39 21.33
C LYS A 311 4.32 31.95 19.92
N LYS A 312 4.30 31.07 18.93
CA LYS A 312 4.46 31.44 17.51
C LYS A 312 3.18 31.13 16.72
N PRO A 313 2.52 32.13 16.11
CA PRO A 313 1.45 31.86 15.17
C PRO A 313 2.03 31.17 13.93
N THR A 314 1.41 30.09 13.50
CA THR A 314 1.78 29.37 12.28
C THR A 314 0.54 29.06 11.47
N THR A 315 0.69 29.01 10.15
CA THR A 315 -0.42 28.70 9.24
C THR A 315 -0.15 27.44 8.46
N GLN A 316 -1.21 26.66 8.21
CA GLN A 316 -1.17 25.49 7.34
C GLN A 316 -2.17 25.68 6.19
N VAL A 317 -1.65 25.86 4.99
CA VAL A 317 -2.48 25.85 3.77
C VAL A 317 -3.06 24.47 3.52
N ALA A 318 -4.20 24.41 2.83
CA ALA A 318 -4.74 23.14 2.35
C ALA A 318 -3.71 22.39 1.50
N PRO A 319 -3.77 21.05 1.40
CA PRO A 319 -3.03 20.33 0.39
C PRO A 319 -3.51 20.69 -1.03
N GLN A 320 -2.66 20.52 -2.04
CA GLN A 320 -3.02 20.77 -3.44
C GLN A 320 -4.08 19.79 -3.95
N LEU A 321 -4.66 20.07 -5.12
CA LEU A 321 -5.59 19.18 -5.79
C LEU A 321 -4.94 17.83 -6.09
N TYR A 322 -5.76 16.81 -6.34
CA TYR A 322 -5.25 15.47 -6.60
C TYR A 322 -4.65 15.37 -8.00
N ASP A 323 -3.46 14.81 -8.06
CA ASP A 323 -3.03 13.96 -9.17
C ASP A 323 -3.45 12.50 -8.88
N LEU A 324 -3.18 11.58 -9.81
CA LEU A 324 -3.52 10.17 -9.65
C LEU A 324 -2.77 9.53 -8.46
N THR A 325 -1.49 9.83 -8.30
CA THR A 325 -0.62 9.19 -7.30
C THR A 325 -1.07 9.56 -5.89
N THR A 326 -1.33 10.83 -5.65
CA THR A 326 -1.83 11.38 -4.39
C THR A 326 -3.20 10.81 -4.05
N LEU A 327 -4.11 10.69 -5.05
CA LEU A 327 -5.41 10.04 -4.86
C LEU A 327 -5.26 8.57 -4.46
N GLN A 328 -4.40 7.82 -5.15
CA GLN A 328 -4.11 6.41 -4.85
C GLN A 328 -3.53 6.23 -3.45
N ARG A 329 -2.59 7.08 -3.04
CA ARG A 329 -1.97 7.05 -1.72
C ARG A 329 -3.00 7.31 -0.62
N GLU A 330 -3.84 8.33 -0.78
CA GLU A 330 -4.87 8.66 0.22
C GLU A 330 -5.97 7.61 0.28
N ALA A 331 -6.42 7.07 -0.87
CA ALA A 331 -7.37 5.97 -0.92
C ALA A 331 -6.84 4.69 -0.28
N ASN A 332 -5.55 4.37 -0.44
CA ASN A 332 -4.92 3.24 0.22
C ASN A 332 -4.82 3.45 1.75
N ASN A 333 -4.40 4.64 2.18
CA ASN A 333 -4.29 4.98 3.60
C ASN A 333 -5.65 4.89 4.30
N ARG A 334 -6.70 5.50 3.73
CA ARG A 334 -8.03 5.58 4.32
C ARG A 334 -8.85 4.29 4.16
N PHE A 335 -8.84 3.70 2.97
CA PHE A 335 -9.77 2.62 2.59
C PHE A 335 -9.09 1.28 2.29
N GLY A 336 -7.75 1.22 2.26
CA GLY A 336 -7.02 0.00 1.92
C GLY A 336 -7.14 -0.42 0.46
N LEU A 337 -7.58 0.48 -0.43
CA LEU A 337 -7.69 0.22 -1.86
C LEU A 337 -6.29 0.13 -2.49
N SER A 338 -6.11 -0.81 -3.42
CA SER A 338 -4.89 -0.84 -4.23
C SER A 338 -4.84 0.32 -5.21
N ALA A 339 -3.65 0.64 -5.71
CA ALA A 339 -3.43 1.66 -6.73
C ALA A 339 -4.26 1.37 -7.99
N LYS A 340 -4.27 0.10 -8.43
CA LYS A 340 -5.06 -0.38 -9.58
C LYS A 340 -6.55 -0.22 -9.35
N ARG A 341 -7.06 -0.61 -8.17
CA ARG A 341 -8.49 -0.50 -7.87
C ARG A 341 -8.94 0.96 -7.79
N THR A 342 -8.12 1.83 -7.19
CA THR A 342 -8.40 3.28 -7.15
C THR A 342 -8.45 3.88 -8.55
N LEU A 343 -7.51 3.52 -9.43
CA LEU A 343 -7.52 3.98 -10.82
C LEU A 343 -8.76 3.48 -11.59
N GLN A 344 -9.17 2.22 -11.40
CA GLN A 344 -10.39 1.69 -12.02
C GLN A 344 -11.65 2.46 -11.58
N ILE A 345 -11.74 2.78 -10.29
CA ILE A 345 -12.86 3.57 -9.76
C ILE A 345 -12.83 4.99 -10.33
N ALA A 346 -11.67 5.65 -10.33
CA ALA A 346 -11.53 6.98 -10.90
C ALA A 346 -11.86 6.99 -12.41
N GLN A 347 -11.46 5.96 -13.15
CA GLN A 347 -11.86 5.78 -14.55
C GLN A 347 -13.37 5.63 -14.71
N ALA A 348 -14.04 4.84 -13.86
CA ALA A 348 -15.50 4.74 -13.88
C ALA A 348 -16.17 6.09 -13.60
N LEU A 349 -15.69 6.82 -12.59
CA LEU A 349 -16.16 8.18 -12.27
C LEU A 349 -16.00 9.14 -13.47
N TYR A 350 -14.90 9.06 -14.21
CA TYR A 350 -14.64 9.88 -15.38
C TYR A 350 -15.42 9.44 -16.62
N GLU A 351 -15.42 8.16 -16.99
CA GLU A 351 -15.95 7.68 -18.26
C GLU A 351 -17.44 7.41 -18.22
N LYS A 352 -17.89 6.66 -17.19
CA LYS A 352 -19.28 6.22 -17.03
C LYS A 352 -20.15 7.31 -16.42
N HIS A 353 -19.68 7.92 -15.32
CA HIS A 353 -20.48 8.87 -14.54
C HIS A 353 -20.26 10.33 -14.94
N LYS A 354 -19.18 10.63 -15.68
CA LYS A 354 -18.77 12.00 -16.04
C LYS A 354 -18.61 12.92 -14.82
N ALA A 355 -18.34 12.36 -13.64
CA ALA A 355 -18.40 13.04 -12.36
C ALA A 355 -17.08 13.76 -12.00
N ILE A 356 -15.96 13.31 -12.54
CA ILE A 356 -14.64 13.88 -12.31
C ILE A 356 -13.92 14.15 -13.64
N THR A 357 -12.88 14.96 -13.60
CA THR A 357 -11.97 15.19 -14.73
C THR A 357 -11.03 14.00 -14.93
N TYR A 358 -10.25 14.02 -16.01
CA TYR A 358 -9.45 12.87 -16.42
C TYR A 358 -8.48 12.41 -15.31
N PRO A 359 -8.54 11.14 -14.87
CA PRO A 359 -7.88 10.72 -13.64
C PRO A 359 -6.43 10.26 -13.83
N ARG A 360 -5.89 10.18 -15.05
CA ARG A 360 -4.49 9.77 -15.29
C ARG A 360 -3.59 10.99 -15.52
N THR A 361 -3.56 11.86 -14.51
CA THR A 361 -2.80 13.12 -14.50
C THR A 361 -1.72 13.07 -13.41
N ASP A 362 -0.57 13.71 -13.66
CA ASP A 362 0.46 14.08 -12.69
C ASP A 362 0.32 15.53 -12.19
N SER A 363 -0.55 16.33 -12.82
CA SER A 363 -0.77 17.71 -12.41
C SER A 363 -1.64 17.81 -11.15
N ARG A 364 -1.28 18.77 -10.29
CA ARG A 364 -2.06 19.21 -9.12
C ARG A 364 -2.56 20.65 -9.25
N ALA A 365 -2.43 21.23 -10.44
CA ALA A 365 -2.86 22.57 -10.80
C ALA A 365 -4.02 22.53 -11.81
N LEU A 366 -4.69 23.66 -11.98
CA LEU A 366 -5.70 23.95 -12.99
C LEU A 366 -5.16 25.00 -13.97
N PRO A 367 -5.70 25.07 -15.20
CA PRO A 367 -5.40 26.15 -16.12
C PRO A 367 -5.82 27.52 -15.57
N GLU A 368 -5.19 28.60 -16.02
CA GLU A 368 -5.47 29.95 -15.52
C GLU A 368 -6.83 30.51 -15.97
N ASP A 369 -7.35 30.01 -17.09
CA ASP A 369 -8.67 30.34 -17.64
C ASP A 369 -9.83 29.61 -16.91
N TYR A 370 -9.54 28.66 -16.01
CA TYR A 370 -10.54 27.78 -15.39
C TYR A 370 -11.37 28.42 -14.25
N LEU A 371 -11.14 29.69 -13.91
CA LEU A 371 -11.77 30.37 -12.77
C LEU A 371 -13.31 30.34 -12.82
N LEU A 372 -13.89 30.66 -13.97
CA LEU A 372 -15.36 30.67 -14.16
C LEU A 372 -15.94 29.26 -14.08
N THR A 373 -15.25 28.29 -14.69
CA THR A 373 -15.61 26.86 -14.64
C THR A 373 -15.60 26.35 -13.20
N VAL A 374 -14.59 26.71 -12.39
CA VAL A 374 -14.53 26.35 -10.97
C VAL A 374 -15.73 26.91 -10.20
N ARG A 375 -16.09 28.18 -10.40
CA ARG A 375 -17.28 28.78 -9.74
C ARG A 375 -18.57 28.07 -10.15
N SER A 376 -18.71 27.77 -11.45
CA SER A 376 -19.85 27.00 -11.97
C SER A 376 -19.92 25.60 -11.35
N THR A 377 -18.80 24.90 -11.26
CA THR A 377 -18.69 23.57 -10.65
C THR A 377 -19.07 23.61 -9.17
N LEU A 378 -18.54 24.56 -8.39
CA LEU A 378 -18.87 24.70 -6.96
C LEU A 378 -20.37 24.91 -6.74
N THR A 379 -21.05 25.64 -7.64
CA THR A 379 -22.50 25.88 -7.57
C THR A 379 -23.31 24.59 -7.74
N LYS A 380 -22.77 23.63 -8.50
CA LYS A 380 -23.43 22.34 -8.81
C LYS A 380 -23.16 21.25 -7.77
N ILE A 381 -22.17 21.45 -6.89
CA ILE A 381 -21.86 20.49 -5.84
C ILE A 381 -22.79 20.77 -4.66
N ASP A 382 -23.65 19.80 -4.32
CA ASP A 382 -24.47 19.89 -3.11
C ASP A 382 -23.63 19.65 -1.85
N ASN A 383 -22.94 20.71 -1.42
CA ASN A 383 -22.06 20.69 -0.26
C ASN A 383 -22.08 22.08 0.43
N PRO A 384 -22.35 22.15 1.74
CA PRO A 384 -22.46 23.43 2.45
C PRO A 384 -21.14 24.23 2.43
N PHE A 385 -20.00 23.55 2.40
CA PHE A 385 -18.69 24.19 2.32
C PHE A 385 -18.41 24.76 0.92
N ALA A 386 -18.97 24.18 -0.14
CA ALA A 386 -18.89 24.75 -1.48
C ALA A 386 -19.65 26.08 -1.57
N ARG A 387 -20.84 26.16 -0.96
CA ARG A 387 -21.61 27.41 -0.83
C ARG A 387 -20.82 28.47 -0.06
N LYS A 388 -20.22 28.09 1.08
CA LYS A 388 -19.35 28.98 1.87
C LYS A 388 -18.19 29.58 1.06
N VAL A 389 -17.56 28.80 0.18
CA VAL A 389 -16.49 29.30 -0.73
C VAL A 389 -17.02 30.37 -1.68
N LEU A 390 -18.23 30.18 -2.22
CA LEU A 390 -18.89 31.13 -3.13
C LEU A 390 -19.31 32.39 -2.40
N ASP A 391 -19.98 32.26 -1.24
CA ASP A 391 -20.50 33.38 -0.44
C ASP A 391 -19.37 34.32 0.02
N ASN A 392 -18.19 33.77 0.31
CA ASN A 392 -17.01 34.55 0.73
C ASN A 392 -16.10 34.96 -0.44
N ASN A 393 -16.46 34.65 -1.68
CA ASN A 393 -15.68 34.95 -2.89
C ASN A 393 -14.21 34.50 -2.80
N TRP A 394 -13.97 33.27 -2.34
CA TRP A 394 -12.61 32.74 -2.14
C TRP A 394 -11.97 32.13 -3.41
N VAL A 395 -12.73 31.98 -4.50
CA VAL A 395 -12.18 31.59 -5.80
C VAL A 395 -11.53 32.82 -6.47
N LYS A 396 -10.21 32.92 -6.34
CA LYS A 396 -9.39 34.02 -6.87
C LYS A 396 -8.18 33.48 -7.66
N PRO A 397 -7.63 34.25 -8.61
CA PRO A 397 -6.37 33.90 -9.27
C PRO A 397 -5.27 33.59 -8.25
N ASN A 398 -4.62 32.43 -8.39
CA ASN A 398 -3.61 31.95 -7.44
C ASN A 398 -2.71 30.90 -8.10
N LYS A 399 -1.41 31.21 -8.29
CA LYS A 399 -0.43 30.31 -8.93
C LYS A 399 -0.18 28.97 -8.20
N ARG A 400 -0.70 28.79 -6.98
CA ARG A 400 -0.72 27.50 -6.28
C ARG A 400 -1.81 26.55 -6.83
N ILE A 401 -2.91 27.11 -7.33
CA ILE A 401 -4.10 26.39 -7.82
C ILE A 401 -4.19 26.50 -9.35
N PHE A 402 -4.10 27.71 -9.88
CA PHE A 402 -4.23 28.07 -11.29
C PHE A 402 -2.86 28.43 -11.85
N ASN A 403 -2.24 27.53 -12.63
CA ASN A 403 -0.87 27.69 -13.09
C ASN A 403 -0.60 26.86 -14.34
N ASP A 404 -0.60 27.50 -15.50
CA ASP A 404 -0.43 26.82 -16.79
C ASP A 404 0.93 26.12 -16.90
N ALA A 405 1.98 26.67 -16.27
CA ALA A 405 3.31 26.06 -16.25
C ALA A 405 3.38 24.75 -15.44
N LYS A 406 2.33 24.44 -14.65
CA LYS A 406 2.20 23.18 -13.90
C LYS A 406 1.11 22.27 -14.47
N VAL A 407 0.58 22.59 -15.65
CA VAL A 407 -0.37 21.75 -16.39
C VAL A 407 0.37 21.08 -17.55
N GLY A 408 0.48 19.75 -17.48
CA GLY A 408 1.03 18.93 -18.56
C GLY A 408 -0.04 18.59 -19.60
N ASP A 409 -0.08 17.34 -20.03
CA ASP A 409 -1.12 16.80 -20.93
C ASP A 409 -2.53 16.90 -20.32
N HIS A 410 -2.61 16.90 -18.98
CA HIS A 410 -3.83 17.00 -18.19
C HIS A 410 -3.60 17.88 -16.96
N PHE A 411 -4.68 18.48 -16.46
CA PHE A 411 -4.70 19.21 -15.18
C PHE A 411 -5.20 18.31 -14.04
N ALA A 412 -5.33 18.86 -12.83
CA ALA A 412 -5.71 18.10 -11.64
C ALA A 412 -7.09 17.43 -11.70
N ILE A 413 -7.25 16.37 -10.90
CA ILE A 413 -8.50 15.63 -10.74
C ILE A 413 -9.45 16.45 -9.85
N ILE A 414 -10.54 16.93 -10.45
CA ILE A 414 -11.60 17.71 -9.78
C ILE A 414 -12.98 17.19 -10.17
N PRO A 415 -14.04 17.51 -9.41
CA PRO A 415 -15.41 17.25 -9.85
C PRO A 415 -15.79 18.08 -11.08
N THR A 416 -16.71 17.57 -11.90
CA THR A 416 -17.29 18.31 -13.05
C THR A 416 -18.60 19.03 -12.72
N GLY A 417 -19.18 18.75 -11.56
CA GLY A 417 -20.51 19.20 -11.16
C GLY A 417 -21.64 18.27 -11.64
N ALA A 418 -21.35 17.23 -12.42
CA ALA A 418 -22.31 16.16 -12.70
C ALA A 418 -22.28 15.12 -11.59
N VAL A 419 -23.35 15.00 -10.80
CA VAL A 419 -23.45 13.95 -9.77
C VAL A 419 -24.44 12.90 -10.23
N SER A 420 -23.94 11.73 -10.60
CA SER A 420 -24.80 10.57 -10.86
C SER A 420 -25.42 10.09 -9.56
N PRO A 421 -26.76 9.89 -9.47
CA PRO A 421 -27.40 9.38 -8.27
C PRO A 421 -27.02 7.92 -7.95
N SER A 422 -26.38 7.20 -8.88
CA SER A 422 -26.14 5.75 -8.80
C SER A 422 -24.66 5.34 -8.57
N LEU A 423 -23.90 6.10 -7.77
CA LEU A 423 -22.53 5.70 -7.40
C LEU A 423 -22.54 4.54 -6.39
N ASP A 424 -21.70 3.53 -6.60
CA ASP A 424 -21.46 2.50 -5.59
C ASP A 424 -20.70 3.06 -4.35
N ASP A 425 -20.63 2.29 -3.27
CA ASP A 425 -19.99 2.71 -2.01
C ASP A 425 -18.54 3.18 -2.17
N TYR A 426 -17.76 2.53 -3.05
CA TYR A 426 -16.36 2.88 -3.26
C TYR A 426 -16.20 4.01 -4.28
N GLU A 427 -17.02 4.04 -5.32
CA GLU A 427 -17.15 5.19 -6.24
C GLU A 427 -17.47 6.46 -5.46
N ARG A 428 -18.47 6.41 -4.56
CA ARG A 428 -18.85 7.52 -3.68
C ARG A 428 -17.69 7.94 -2.77
N LYS A 429 -16.99 7.00 -2.13
CA LYS A 429 -15.82 7.31 -1.28
C LYS A 429 -14.71 8.04 -2.04
N ILE A 430 -14.40 7.60 -3.26
CA ILE A 430 -13.35 8.23 -4.08
C ILE A 430 -13.82 9.60 -4.57
N PHE A 431 -15.07 9.73 -5.02
CA PHE A 431 -15.65 11.02 -5.39
C PHE A 431 -15.64 12.00 -4.22
N ASP A 432 -16.04 11.58 -3.02
CA ASP A 432 -16.06 12.42 -1.82
C ASP A 432 -14.66 12.92 -1.43
N LEU A 433 -13.61 12.10 -1.59
CA LEU A 433 -12.23 12.56 -1.41
C LEU A 433 -11.92 13.71 -2.36
N ILE A 434 -12.19 13.52 -3.66
CA ILE A 434 -11.92 14.49 -4.71
C ILE A 434 -12.70 15.79 -4.46
N ALA A 435 -14.01 15.68 -4.17
CA ALA A 435 -14.86 16.82 -3.89
C ALA A 435 -14.43 17.61 -2.64
N ARG A 436 -14.11 16.92 -1.54
CA ARG A 436 -13.61 17.58 -0.30
C ARG A 436 -12.29 18.29 -0.55
N ARG A 437 -11.35 17.67 -1.26
CA ARG A 437 -10.07 18.30 -1.62
C ARG A 437 -10.27 19.53 -2.49
N PHE A 438 -11.15 19.43 -3.48
CA PHE A 438 -11.50 20.53 -4.38
C PHE A 438 -12.11 21.72 -3.63
N VAL A 439 -13.02 21.48 -2.68
CA VAL A 439 -13.59 22.56 -1.87
C VAL A 439 -12.55 23.14 -0.90
N ALA A 440 -11.81 22.28 -0.19
CA ALA A 440 -10.83 22.70 0.83
C ALA A 440 -9.69 23.55 0.26
N VAL A 441 -9.30 23.37 -1.00
CA VAL A 441 -8.18 24.12 -1.60
C VAL A 441 -8.41 25.63 -1.64
N PHE A 442 -9.68 26.07 -1.62
CA PHE A 442 -10.08 27.48 -1.65
C PHE A 442 -10.32 28.08 -0.25
N PHE A 443 -10.36 27.28 0.80
CA PHE A 443 -10.51 27.80 2.16
C PHE A 443 -9.24 28.53 2.63
N PRO A 444 -9.37 29.48 3.56
CA PRO A 444 -8.23 30.06 4.26
C PRO A 444 -7.35 29.00 4.93
N PRO A 445 -6.05 29.28 5.14
CA PRO A 445 -5.16 28.42 5.91
C PRO A 445 -5.72 28.15 7.31
N ALA A 446 -5.51 26.94 7.82
CA ALA A 446 -5.69 26.68 9.24
C ALA A 446 -4.63 27.46 10.03
N GLN A 447 -5.02 28.12 11.12
CA GLN A 447 -4.14 28.91 11.96
C GLN A 447 -3.93 28.21 13.29
N TYR A 448 -2.66 28.10 13.69
CA TYR A 448 -2.23 27.44 14.90
C TYR A 448 -1.39 28.39 15.75
N GLU A 449 -1.47 28.24 17.06
CA GLU A 449 -0.49 28.78 18.01
C GLU A 449 0.39 27.62 18.47
N ASN A 450 1.66 27.62 18.06
CA ASN A 450 2.64 26.67 18.56
C ASN A 450 3.29 27.26 19.80
N THR A 451 3.18 26.57 20.92
CA THR A 451 3.84 26.93 22.18
C THR A 451 5.07 26.07 22.37
N THR A 452 6.23 26.68 22.57
CA THR A 452 7.45 26.01 23.02
C THR A 452 7.79 26.52 24.41
N ARG A 453 7.83 25.60 25.37
CA ARG A 453 8.20 25.90 26.77
C ARG A 453 9.48 25.17 27.14
N ILE A 454 10.41 25.87 27.76
CA ILE A 454 11.60 25.27 28.38
C ILE A 454 11.49 25.45 29.88
N THR A 455 11.40 24.34 30.61
CA THR A 455 11.48 24.32 32.08
C THR A 455 12.85 23.82 32.49
N ARG A 456 13.57 24.60 33.29
CA ARG A 456 14.92 24.26 33.75
C ARG A 456 14.90 23.80 35.20
N VAL A 457 15.52 22.66 35.48
CA VAL A 457 15.65 22.08 36.83
C VAL A 457 17.13 21.78 37.06
N GLU A 458 17.76 22.43 38.04
CA GLU A 458 19.19 22.25 38.34
C GLU A 458 20.10 22.39 37.09
N GLY A 459 19.75 23.29 36.18
CA GLY A 459 20.45 23.50 34.91
C GLY A 459 20.04 22.59 33.76
N GLU A 460 19.29 21.51 34.00
CA GLU A 460 18.80 20.59 32.97
C GLU A 460 17.52 21.11 32.29
N ALA A 461 17.47 21.09 30.95
CA ALA A 461 16.38 21.68 30.16
C ALA A 461 15.34 20.62 29.75
N PHE A 462 14.07 20.90 30.05
CA PHE A 462 12.92 20.09 29.65
C PHE A 462 12.03 20.87 28.69
N LYS A 463 11.87 20.37 27.47
CA LYS A 463 11.05 20.97 26.41
C LYS A 463 9.63 20.42 26.44
N THR A 464 8.66 21.32 26.46
CA THR A 464 7.24 21.02 26.25
C THR A 464 6.80 21.72 24.96
N GLU A 465 6.09 20.99 24.09
CA GLU A 465 5.56 21.53 22.84
C GLU A 465 4.04 21.38 22.83
N GLY A 466 3.35 22.49 22.60
CA GLY A 466 1.90 22.56 22.46
C GLY A 466 1.54 23.11 21.09
N LYS A 467 0.41 22.67 20.54
CA LYS A 467 -0.13 23.18 19.30
C LYS A 467 -1.64 23.32 19.43
N ILE A 468 -2.12 24.55 19.38
CA ILE A 468 -3.54 24.88 19.56
C ILE A 468 -4.08 25.39 18.23
N LEU A 469 -5.19 24.81 17.75
CA LEU A 469 -5.92 25.32 16.59
C LEU A 469 -6.69 26.60 16.96
N VAL A 470 -6.26 27.74 16.41
CA VAL A 470 -6.90 29.06 16.61
C VAL A 470 -8.04 29.27 15.61
N ALA A 471 -7.81 28.90 14.35
CA ALA A 471 -8.83 28.95 13.31
C ALA A 471 -8.73 27.72 12.41
N SER A 472 -9.84 26.99 12.25
CA SER A 472 -9.87 25.72 11.50
C SER A 472 -9.51 25.88 10.02
N GLY A 473 -9.84 27.01 9.39
CA GLY A 473 -9.65 27.21 7.96
C GLY A 473 -10.19 26.02 7.15
N TRP A 474 -9.37 25.51 6.22
CA TRP A 474 -9.71 24.36 5.38
C TRP A 474 -9.98 23.05 6.13
N LEU A 475 -9.56 22.90 7.39
CA LEU A 475 -9.81 21.69 8.18
C LEU A 475 -11.31 21.51 8.47
N GLU A 476 -12.09 22.58 8.44
CA GLU A 476 -13.55 22.57 8.60
C GLU A 476 -14.22 21.60 7.61
N VAL A 477 -13.70 21.51 6.37
CA VAL A 477 -14.21 20.62 5.31
C VAL A 477 -14.03 19.13 5.65
N TYR A 478 -13.02 18.81 6.45
CA TYR A 478 -12.70 17.44 6.88
C TYR A 478 -13.32 17.08 8.25
N GLY A 479 -13.71 18.08 9.04
CA GLY A 479 -14.39 17.88 10.33
C GLY A 479 -13.59 17.00 11.29
N ARG A 480 -14.23 15.97 11.88
CA ARG A 480 -13.56 15.04 12.81
C ARG A 480 -12.39 14.26 12.19
N GLU A 481 -12.34 14.14 10.87
CA GLU A 481 -11.22 13.48 10.17
C GLU A 481 -9.93 14.34 10.16
N ALA A 482 -10.05 15.64 10.43
CA ALA A 482 -8.91 16.53 10.60
C ALA A 482 -8.30 16.47 12.01
N ALA A 483 -9.02 15.95 13.00
CA ALA A 483 -8.52 15.83 14.36
C ALA A 483 -7.41 14.76 14.40
N SER A 484 -6.21 15.15 14.83
CA SER A 484 -5.13 14.19 15.07
C SER A 484 -5.54 13.18 16.16
N ASP A 485 -5.07 11.94 16.04
CA ASP A 485 -5.26 10.91 17.08
C ASP A 485 -4.60 11.30 18.42
N LYS A 486 -3.66 12.24 18.40
CA LYS A 486 -3.16 12.92 19.59
C LYS A 486 -4.10 14.09 19.92
N PRO A 487 -4.73 14.14 21.11
CA PRO A 487 -5.44 15.34 21.53
C PRO A 487 -4.47 16.52 21.46
N GLU A 488 -4.93 17.65 20.92
CA GLU A 488 -4.24 18.93 21.11
C GLU A 488 -4.15 19.15 22.62
N GLU A 489 -2.96 18.95 23.19
CA GLU A 489 -2.72 19.19 24.60
C GLU A 489 -2.70 20.70 24.80
N ASN A 490 -3.84 21.23 25.28
CA ASN A 490 -3.89 22.59 25.80
C ASN A 490 -2.95 22.65 27.00
N LEU A 491 -1.79 23.26 26.79
CA LEU A 491 -0.82 23.48 27.86
C LEU A 491 -1.40 24.49 28.85
N PRO A 492 -1.23 24.26 30.17
CA PRO A 492 -1.64 25.24 31.17
C PRO A 492 -0.85 26.54 30.94
N PRO A 493 -1.48 27.72 31.03
CA PRO A 493 -0.77 28.98 30.87
C PRO A 493 0.26 29.15 31.99
N VAL A 494 1.45 29.61 31.64
CA VAL A 494 2.52 29.94 32.59
C VAL A 494 3.14 31.28 32.25
N ARG A 495 3.82 31.89 33.21
CA ARG A 495 4.66 33.07 32.96
C ARG A 495 6.12 32.64 32.81
N GLN A 496 6.84 33.33 31.94
CA GLN A 496 8.30 33.21 31.92
C GLN A 496 8.85 33.65 33.30
N GLY A 497 9.77 32.87 33.84
CA GLY A 497 10.30 33.00 35.21
C GLY A 497 9.46 32.32 36.29
N GLU A 498 8.30 31.74 35.97
CA GLU A 498 7.46 31.05 36.95
C GLU A 498 8.18 29.84 37.57
N ARG A 499 8.12 29.73 38.90
CA ARG A 499 8.60 28.54 39.61
C ARG A 499 7.54 27.46 39.60
N VAL A 500 7.93 26.26 39.20
CA VAL A 500 7.05 25.09 39.09
C VAL A 500 7.57 23.97 39.98
N ALA A 501 6.65 23.20 40.56
CA ALA A 501 7.04 22.02 41.33
C ALA A 501 7.33 20.86 40.37
N THR A 502 8.47 20.19 40.53
CA THR A 502 8.77 18.94 39.81
C THR A 502 8.08 17.79 40.53
N ILE A 503 6.96 17.30 39.97
CA ILE A 503 6.15 16.22 40.55
C ILE A 503 6.89 14.89 40.43
N SER A 504 7.39 14.61 39.23
CA SER A 504 8.19 13.42 38.95
C SER A 504 9.15 13.68 37.81
N VAL A 505 10.26 12.95 37.81
CA VAL A 505 11.17 12.82 36.67
C VAL A 505 11.25 11.33 36.40
N GLU A 506 10.70 10.88 35.28
CA GLU A 506 10.56 9.47 34.93
C GLU A 506 11.47 9.17 33.73
N ILE A 507 12.23 8.08 33.82
CA ILE A 507 13.01 7.58 32.68
C ILE A 507 12.17 6.53 31.96
N LYS A 508 11.82 6.84 30.72
CA LYS A 508 11.14 5.93 29.81
C LYS A 508 12.16 5.25 28.91
N THR A 509 12.33 3.94 29.07
CA THR A 509 13.14 3.12 28.17
C THR A 509 12.23 2.57 27.06
N ASP A 510 12.58 2.88 25.82
CA ASP A 510 11.99 2.30 24.61
C ASP A 510 13.08 1.55 23.83
N GLN A 511 12.69 0.83 22.78
CA GLN A 511 13.63 0.25 21.82
C GLN A 511 13.47 0.90 20.45
N THR A 512 14.59 1.06 19.75
CA THR A 512 14.58 1.41 18.33
C THR A 512 13.79 0.36 17.55
N LYS A 513 13.16 0.79 16.44
CA LYS A 513 12.33 -0.09 15.61
C LYS A 513 12.90 -0.13 14.21
N PRO A 514 12.79 -1.29 13.52
CA PRO A 514 13.18 -1.36 12.13
C PRO A 514 12.29 -0.42 11.29
N PRO A 515 12.78 0.02 10.12
CA PRO A 515 11.96 0.82 9.22
C PRO A 515 10.69 0.06 8.83
N ALA A 516 9.57 0.78 8.70
CA ALA A 516 8.31 0.14 8.31
C ALA A 516 8.42 -0.44 6.89
N ARG A 517 7.81 -1.61 6.69
CA ARG A 517 7.64 -2.19 5.35
C ARG A 517 6.82 -1.26 4.47
N TYR A 518 7.06 -1.33 3.16
CA TYR A 518 6.27 -0.57 2.20
C TYR A 518 4.81 -1.05 2.19
N THR A 519 3.91 -0.09 2.09
CA THR A 519 2.53 -0.27 1.65
C THR A 519 2.43 0.20 0.21
N GLU A 520 1.31 -0.05 -0.47
CA GLU A 520 1.11 0.55 -1.80
C GLU A 520 1.19 2.08 -1.77
N ALA A 521 0.71 2.75 -0.71
CA ALA A 521 0.83 4.20 -0.57
C ALA A 521 2.29 4.67 -0.43
N THR A 522 3.10 3.96 0.36
CA THR A 522 4.48 4.39 0.60
C THR A 522 5.42 3.99 -0.53
N ILE A 523 5.18 2.87 -1.24
CA ILE A 523 5.97 2.55 -2.45
C ILE A 523 5.66 3.50 -3.60
N LEU A 524 4.39 3.91 -3.79
CA LEU A 524 4.06 4.91 -4.82
C LEU A 524 4.81 6.23 -4.57
N GLY A 525 4.88 6.67 -3.31
CA GLY A 525 5.68 7.82 -2.91
C GLY A 525 7.18 7.62 -3.14
N ALA A 526 7.70 6.42 -2.90
CA ALA A 526 9.11 6.11 -3.17
C ALA A 526 9.43 6.05 -4.68
N MET A 527 8.52 5.54 -5.51
CA MET A 527 8.67 5.55 -6.98
C MET A 527 8.68 6.98 -7.51
N GLU A 528 7.81 7.84 -7.02
CA GLU A 528 7.77 9.27 -7.38
C GLU A 528 9.05 10.01 -6.95
N ALA A 529 9.58 9.70 -5.76
CA ALA A 529 10.79 10.31 -5.22
C ALA A 529 12.09 9.61 -5.61
N ALA A 530 12.06 8.61 -6.50
CA ALA A 530 13.21 7.77 -6.82
C ALA A 530 14.39 8.55 -7.42
N GLY A 531 14.14 9.71 -8.05
CA GLY A 531 15.21 10.60 -8.52
C GLY A 531 16.11 11.12 -7.40
N LYS A 532 15.66 11.11 -6.13
CA LYS A 532 16.52 11.47 -4.98
C LYS A 532 17.62 10.44 -4.68
N LEU A 533 17.53 9.26 -5.29
CA LEU A 533 18.55 8.21 -5.18
C LEU A 533 19.59 8.33 -6.30
N VAL A 534 19.45 9.31 -7.20
CA VAL A 534 20.38 9.58 -8.30
C VAL A 534 21.32 10.69 -7.86
N GLU A 535 22.62 10.41 -7.92
CA GLU A 535 23.67 11.36 -7.51
C GLU A 535 23.85 12.48 -8.54
N ASP A 536 23.86 12.12 -9.83
CA ASP A 536 23.97 13.07 -10.93
C ASP A 536 22.79 14.06 -10.98
N GLU A 537 23.10 15.35 -11.05
CA GLU A 537 22.11 16.42 -10.96
C GLU A 537 21.21 16.51 -12.21
N GLU A 538 21.75 16.30 -13.40
CA GLU A 538 20.99 16.38 -14.66
C GLU A 538 20.01 15.20 -14.78
N LEU A 539 20.47 14.00 -14.43
CA LEU A 539 19.63 12.80 -14.40
C LEU A 539 18.54 12.90 -13.33
N ARG A 540 18.89 13.41 -12.15
CA ARG A 540 17.92 13.70 -11.08
C ARG A 540 16.85 14.68 -11.54
N ASP A 541 17.24 15.75 -12.24
CA ASP A 541 16.31 16.74 -12.78
C ASP A 541 15.43 16.16 -13.91
N ALA A 542 15.96 15.22 -14.72
CA ALA A 542 15.15 14.48 -15.69
C ALA A 542 14.05 13.62 -15.02
N MET A 543 14.28 13.17 -13.78
CA MET A 543 13.33 12.37 -13.00
C MET A 543 12.41 13.16 -12.07
N LYS A 544 12.63 14.46 -11.88
CA LYS A 544 12.01 15.29 -10.82
C LYS A 544 10.47 15.23 -10.77
N GLU A 545 9.81 15.14 -11.92
CA GLU A 545 8.34 15.12 -12.01
C GLU A 545 7.76 13.71 -12.07
N LYS A 546 8.46 12.76 -12.71
CA LYS A 546 7.90 11.44 -13.07
C LYS A 546 8.52 10.29 -12.28
N GLY A 547 9.67 10.44 -11.65
CA GLY A 547 10.35 9.37 -10.92
C GLY A 547 10.41 8.06 -11.72
N LEU A 548 10.20 6.93 -11.05
CA LEU A 548 10.07 5.61 -11.69
C LEU A 548 8.64 5.39 -12.23
N GLY A 549 8.52 5.41 -13.55
CA GLY A 549 7.26 5.17 -14.27
C GLY A 549 6.27 6.33 -14.17
N THR A 550 5.28 6.37 -15.06
CA THR A 550 4.27 7.43 -15.09
C THR A 550 3.13 7.11 -14.12
N PRO A 551 2.31 8.09 -13.67
CA PRO A 551 1.16 7.81 -12.80
C PRO A 551 0.24 6.71 -13.35
N ALA A 552 0.12 6.61 -14.67
CA ALA A 552 -0.69 5.60 -15.35
C ALA A 552 -0.10 4.17 -15.25
N THR A 553 1.22 4.01 -15.14
CA THR A 553 1.90 2.69 -15.19
C THR A 553 2.38 2.17 -13.84
N ARG A 554 2.57 3.03 -12.82
CA ARG A 554 3.04 2.60 -11.48
C ARG A 554 2.14 1.51 -10.88
N ALA A 555 0.83 1.66 -11.01
CA ALA A 555 -0.14 0.67 -10.52
C ALA A 555 0.01 -0.70 -11.21
N SER A 556 0.20 -0.72 -12.54
CA SER A 556 0.39 -1.98 -13.26
C SER A 556 1.74 -2.61 -12.95
N ILE A 557 2.79 -1.82 -12.75
CA ILE A 557 4.12 -2.33 -12.33
C ILE A 557 4.02 -3.07 -10.99
N ILE A 558 3.34 -2.50 -10.00
CA ILE A 558 3.15 -3.17 -8.70
C ILE A 558 2.39 -4.50 -8.87
N GLU A 559 1.35 -4.54 -9.71
CA GLU A 559 0.64 -5.80 -9.99
C GLU A 559 1.52 -6.80 -10.75
N THR A 560 2.34 -6.36 -11.70
CA THR A 560 3.30 -7.23 -12.41
C THR A 560 4.26 -7.89 -11.43
N LEU A 561 4.81 -7.13 -10.47
CA LEU A 561 5.69 -7.69 -9.44
C LEU A 561 4.97 -8.72 -8.54
N ILE A 562 3.69 -8.52 -8.27
CA ILE A 562 2.87 -9.48 -7.51
C ILE A 562 2.57 -10.73 -8.34
N SER A 563 2.14 -10.56 -9.60
CA SER A 563 1.85 -11.64 -10.54
C SER A 563 3.09 -12.47 -10.88
N ALA A 564 4.26 -11.84 -10.94
CA ALA A 564 5.55 -12.51 -11.11
C ALA A 564 6.07 -13.18 -9.83
N HIS A 565 5.28 -13.20 -8.75
CA HIS A 565 5.62 -13.77 -7.44
C HIS A 565 6.85 -13.16 -6.76
N TYR A 566 7.21 -11.92 -7.10
CA TYR A 566 8.23 -11.17 -6.38
C TYR A 566 7.68 -10.56 -5.09
N LEU A 567 6.44 -10.09 -5.12
CA LEU A 567 5.80 -9.43 -3.98
C LEU A 567 4.53 -10.15 -3.57
N THR A 568 4.21 -10.06 -2.28
CA THR A 568 2.94 -10.54 -1.73
C THR A 568 2.31 -9.49 -0.83
N ARG A 569 0.98 -9.37 -0.89
CA ARG A 569 0.20 -8.50 0.00
C ARG A 569 -0.03 -9.18 1.34
N GLN A 570 0.40 -8.57 2.44
CA GLN A 570 0.03 -8.96 3.79
C GLN A 570 -0.64 -7.78 4.51
N GLY A 571 -1.97 -7.81 4.60
CA GLY A 571 -2.71 -6.64 5.05
C GLY A 571 -2.47 -5.47 4.08
N LYS A 572 -1.94 -4.35 4.58
CA LYS A 572 -1.53 -3.20 3.75
C LYS A 572 -0.08 -3.28 3.28
N GLU A 573 0.72 -4.20 3.82
CA GLU A 573 2.16 -4.31 3.52
C GLU A 573 2.42 -5.10 2.23
N LEU A 574 3.44 -4.69 1.50
CA LEU A 574 4.06 -5.41 0.41
C LEU A 574 5.33 -6.09 0.95
N GLN A 575 5.37 -7.42 0.86
CA GLN A 575 6.50 -8.21 1.33
C GLN A 575 7.19 -8.91 0.16
N PRO A 576 8.51 -8.74 -0.01
CA PRO A 576 9.26 -9.47 -1.02
C PRO A 576 9.34 -10.95 -0.67
N THR A 577 9.36 -11.79 -1.70
CA THR A 577 9.58 -13.23 -1.56
C THR A 577 11.06 -13.58 -1.59
N ALA A 578 11.42 -14.82 -1.21
CA ALA A 578 12.80 -15.30 -1.37
C ALA A 578 13.30 -15.17 -2.82
N LYS A 579 12.40 -15.39 -3.81
CA LYS A 579 12.67 -15.17 -5.24
C LYS A 579 13.07 -13.72 -5.52
N ALA A 580 12.38 -12.73 -4.96
CA ALA A 580 12.71 -11.32 -5.14
C ALA A 580 14.08 -10.98 -4.56
N ILE A 581 14.34 -11.40 -3.32
CA ILE A 581 15.62 -11.14 -2.66
C ILE A 581 16.76 -11.74 -3.47
N GLN A 582 16.68 -13.03 -3.83
CA GLN A 582 17.70 -13.70 -4.64
C GLN A 582 17.90 -13.04 -6.02
N THR A 583 16.81 -12.66 -6.67
CA THR A 583 16.88 -12.00 -7.99
C THR A 583 17.60 -10.66 -7.89
N ILE A 584 17.25 -9.81 -6.93
CA ILE A 584 17.90 -8.50 -6.75
C ILE A 584 19.35 -8.66 -6.30
N THR A 585 19.66 -9.59 -5.39
CA THR A 585 21.06 -9.91 -5.02
C THR A 585 21.88 -10.23 -6.25
N LEU A 586 21.34 -11.07 -7.13
CA LEU A 586 22.02 -11.48 -8.34
C LEU A 586 22.24 -10.31 -9.30
N LEU A 587 21.17 -9.55 -9.57
CA LEU A 587 21.24 -8.45 -10.54
C LEU A 587 22.17 -7.35 -10.07
N LYS A 588 22.24 -7.05 -8.75
CA LYS A 588 23.19 -6.07 -8.22
C LYS A 588 24.65 -6.41 -8.52
N ASN A 589 25.00 -7.69 -8.56
CA ASN A 589 26.36 -8.13 -8.85
C ASN A 589 26.60 -8.41 -10.35
N ALA A 590 25.56 -8.79 -11.09
CA ALA A 590 25.68 -9.16 -12.49
C ALA A 590 25.44 -7.99 -13.47
N VAL A 591 24.40 -7.20 -13.21
CA VAL A 591 23.87 -6.13 -14.08
C VAL A 591 23.26 -5.02 -13.20
N PRO A 592 24.09 -4.31 -12.39
CA PRO A 592 23.62 -3.31 -11.44
C PRO A 592 22.78 -2.21 -12.09
N GLU A 593 23.02 -1.92 -13.36
CA GLU A 593 22.31 -0.91 -14.16
C GLU A 593 20.80 -1.16 -14.18
N LEU A 594 20.36 -2.42 -14.22
CA LEU A 594 18.93 -2.77 -14.17
C LEU A 594 18.31 -2.61 -12.77
N THR A 595 19.12 -2.51 -11.72
CA THR A 595 18.65 -2.36 -10.34
C THR A 595 18.63 -0.90 -9.87
N SER A 596 19.31 -0.01 -10.60
CA SER A 596 19.43 1.41 -10.30
C SER A 596 18.30 2.24 -10.95
N PRO A 597 17.74 3.25 -10.25
CA PRO A 597 16.86 4.24 -10.87
C PRO A 597 17.58 5.13 -11.89
N GLU A 598 18.92 5.19 -11.88
CA GLU A 598 19.73 6.02 -12.77
C GLU A 598 19.51 5.67 -14.24
N LEU A 599 19.41 4.39 -14.58
CA LEU A 599 19.10 3.95 -15.95
C LEU A 599 17.75 4.54 -16.44
N THR A 600 16.79 4.72 -15.53
CA THR A 600 15.56 5.44 -15.88
C THR A 600 15.81 6.92 -16.11
N GLY A 601 16.59 7.58 -15.26
CA GLY A 601 16.94 8.99 -15.40
C GLY A 601 17.69 9.28 -16.70
N GLU A 602 18.70 8.48 -17.02
CA GLU A 602 19.49 8.57 -18.24
C GLU A 602 18.59 8.47 -19.48
N TRP A 603 17.69 7.49 -19.52
CA TRP A 603 16.80 7.33 -20.66
C TRP A 603 15.82 8.50 -20.78
N GLU A 604 15.21 8.96 -19.70
CA GLU A 604 14.28 10.09 -19.78
C GLU A 604 15.00 11.39 -20.18
N PHE A 605 16.25 11.60 -19.75
CA PHE A 605 17.10 12.69 -20.19
C PHE A 605 17.38 12.61 -21.70
N ARG A 606 17.88 11.46 -22.17
CA ARG A 606 18.22 11.25 -23.59
C ARG A 606 17.01 11.32 -24.51
N LEU A 607 15.84 10.84 -24.06
CA LEU A 607 14.58 10.98 -24.78
C LEU A 607 14.16 12.45 -24.91
N ARG A 608 14.39 13.27 -23.88
CA ARG A 608 14.17 14.73 -23.94
C ARG A 608 15.13 15.40 -24.93
N GLU A 609 16.38 14.97 -25.00
CA GLU A 609 17.33 15.45 -25.99
C GLU A 609 16.91 15.10 -27.43
N ILE A 610 16.24 13.94 -27.64
CA ILE A 610 15.59 13.62 -28.94
C ILE A 610 14.44 14.59 -29.23
N GLU A 611 13.57 14.87 -28.26
CA GLU A 611 12.47 15.83 -28.41
C GLU A 611 12.97 17.24 -28.78
N HIS A 612 14.14 17.63 -28.28
CA HIS A 612 14.80 18.91 -28.57
C HIS A 612 15.77 18.87 -29.76
N ARG A 613 15.83 17.77 -30.53
CA ARG A 613 16.70 17.59 -31.71
C ARG A 613 18.20 17.67 -31.42
N LYS A 614 18.61 17.42 -30.17
CA LYS A 614 20.02 17.37 -29.76
C LYS A 614 20.61 15.96 -29.82
N LEU A 615 19.78 14.93 -29.75
CA LEU A 615 20.15 13.53 -29.95
C LEU A 615 19.30 12.90 -31.07
N THR A 616 19.90 12.09 -31.92
CA THR A 616 19.14 11.35 -32.95
C THR A 616 18.58 10.05 -32.39
N ARG A 617 17.45 9.61 -32.94
CA ARG A 617 16.88 8.29 -32.61
C ARG A 617 17.89 7.17 -32.87
N ASP A 618 18.63 7.23 -33.97
CA ASP A 618 19.52 6.14 -34.36
C ASP A 618 20.71 6.00 -33.42
N ALA A 619 21.30 7.13 -32.98
CA ALA A 619 22.33 7.12 -31.94
C ALA A 619 21.80 6.53 -30.63
N PHE A 620 20.62 6.98 -30.18
CA PHE A 620 20.00 6.42 -28.98
C PHE A 620 19.74 4.92 -29.09
N MET A 621 19.11 4.47 -30.19
CA MET A 621 18.79 3.05 -30.37
C MET A 621 20.02 2.16 -30.58
N HIS A 622 21.12 2.72 -31.11
CA HIS A 622 22.40 2.03 -31.18
C HIS A 622 22.91 1.67 -29.79
N ASP A 623 22.97 2.66 -28.89
CA ASP A 623 23.44 2.46 -27.51
C ASP A 623 22.52 1.51 -26.74
N ILE A 624 21.20 1.58 -26.96
CA ILE A 624 20.24 0.62 -26.37
C ILE A 624 20.52 -0.82 -26.81
N ARG A 625 20.89 -1.03 -28.07
CA ARG A 625 21.25 -2.36 -28.58
C ARG A 625 22.55 -2.86 -27.95
N GLN A 626 23.58 -2.00 -27.85
CA GLN A 626 24.82 -2.32 -27.17
C GLN A 626 24.59 -2.70 -25.70
N LEU A 627 23.83 -1.89 -24.96
CA LEU A 627 23.44 -2.20 -23.58
C LEU A 627 22.69 -3.54 -23.48
N THR A 628 21.81 -3.84 -24.44
CA THR A 628 21.07 -5.10 -24.48
C THR A 628 22.01 -6.29 -24.72
N GLU A 629 22.98 -6.15 -25.63
CA GLU A 629 24.02 -7.14 -25.89
C GLU A 629 24.87 -7.39 -24.66
N GLU A 630 25.31 -6.33 -23.96
CA GLU A 630 26.08 -6.41 -22.73
C GLU A 630 25.29 -7.12 -21.62
N ILE A 631 24.03 -6.76 -21.39
CA ILE A 631 23.17 -7.40 -20.38
C ILE A 631 23.01 -8.90 -20.66
N VAL A 632 22.75 -9.28 -21.93
CA VAL A 632 22.63 -10.69 -22.32
C VAL A 632 23.98 -11.40 -22.26
N GLY A 633 25.06 -10.74 -22.65
CA GLY A 633 26.42 -11.25 -22.57
C GLY A 633 26.81 -11.57 -21.12
N LYS A 634 26.57 -10.63 -20.20
CA LYS A 634 26.71 -10.82 -18.75
C LYS A 634 25.87 -12.01 -18.30
N ALA A 635 24.59 -12.09 -18.65
CA ALA A 635 23.71 -13.21 -18.28
C ALA A 635 24.14 -14.59 -18.81
N LYS A 636 24.78 -14.65 -20.00
CA LYS A 636 25.29 -15.90 -20.62
C LYS A 636 26.49 -16.46 -19.87
N HIS A 637 27.44 -15.60 -19.51
CA HIS A 637 28.69 -16.00 -18.85
C HIS A 637 28.58 -15.99 -17.34
N PHE A 638 27.52 -15.39 -16.80
CA PHE A 638 27.27 -15.34 -15.38
C PHE A 638 27.23 -16.74 -14.75
N HIS A 639 28.07 -17.00 -13.75
CA HIS A 639 27.87 -18.10 -12.81
C HIS A 639 27.34 -17.54 -11.48
N PRO A 640 26.17 -18.01 -10.97
CA PRO A 640 25.57 -17.49 -9.75
C PRO A 640 26.49 -17.47 -8.54
N ASP A 641 27.40 -18.42 -8.44
CA ASP A 641 28.31 -18.53 -7.31
C ASP A 641 29.60 -17.69 -7.47
N GLU A 642 29.99 -17.30 -8.70
CA GLU A 642 31.19 -16.48 -8.96
C GLU A 642 30.97 -14.99 -8.65
N HIS A 643 29.71 -14.56 -8.62
CA HIS A 643 29.31 -13.16 -8.44
C HIS A 643 28.52 -12.96 -7.14
N MET A 644 28.60 -13.92 -6.22
CA MET A 644 28.23 -13.67 -4.83
C MET A 644 29.37 -12.87 -4.19
N PRO A 645 29.08 -11.97 -3.23
CA PRO A 645 30.13 -11.41 -2.39
C PRO A 645 30.98 -12.55 -1.84
N GLU A 646 32.31 -12.42 -1.84
CA GLU A 646 33.18 -13.42 -1.24
C GLU A 646 32.70 -13.68 0.19
N SER A 647 32.21 -14.90 0.41
CA SER A 647 31.70 -15.30 1.70
C SER A 647 32.77 -16.15 2.35
N GLU A 648 33.38 -15.64 3.42
CA GLU A 648 34.29 -16.45 4.22
C GLU A 648 33.59 -17.75 4.64
N PRO A 649 34.27 -18.91 4.56
CA PRO A 649 33.75 -20.15 5.09
C PRO A 649 33.37 -19.96 6.55
N PHE A 650 32.21 -20.48 6.92
CA PHE A 650 31.61 -20.28 8.24
C PHE A 650 30.93 -21.57 8.72
N GLY A 651 30.82 -21.73 10.03
CA GLY A 651 30.32 -22.95 10.64
C GLY A 651 31.12 -24.21 10.26
N THR A 652 30.57 -25.37 10.61
CA THR A 652 31.22 -26.67 10.44
C THR A 652 30.26 -27.65 9.79
N CYS A 653 30.70 -28.34 8.73
CA CYS A 653 29.90 -29.36 8.04
C CYS A 653 29.59 -30.50 9.00
N PRO A 654 28.30 -30.85 9.22
CA PRO A 654 27.92 -31.90 10.16
C PRO A 654 28.27 -33.30 9.65
N LYS A 655 28.55 -33.46 8.35
CA LYS A 655 28.90 -34.74 7.72
C LYS A 655 30.40 -35.07 7.78
N CYS A 656 31.28 -34.08 7.64
CA CYS A 656 32.73 -34.32 7.53
C CYS A 656 33.63 -33.34 8.29
N GLY A 657 33.08 -32.37 9.02
CA GLY A 657 33.84 -31.41 9.82
C GLY A 657 34.53 -30.29 9.04
N SER A 658 34.49 -30.29 7.71
CA SER A 658 35.06 -29.20 6.89
C SER A 658 34.21 -27.93 6.97
N PRO A 659 34.76 -26.74 6.68
CA PRO A 659 33.99 -25.50 6.65
C PRO A 659 32.81 -25.54 5.66
N VAL A 660 31.80 -24.69 5.88
CA VAL A 660 30.68 -24.50 4.95
C VAL A 660 30.80 -23.13 4.29
N VAL A 661 30.44 -23.04 3.01
CA VAL A 661 30.39 -21.79 2.26
C VAL A 661 28.97 -21.48 1.80
N GLU A 662 28.63 -20.20 1.73
CA GLU A 662 27.34 -19.72 1.27
C GLU A 662 27.37 -19.54 -0.25
N ARG A 663 26.67 -20.41 -0.96
CA ARG A 663 26.44 -20.33 -2.40
C ARG A 663 25.17 -19.52 -2.69
N PHE A 664 24.89 -19.26 -3.96
CA PHE A 664 23.73 -18.45 -4.37
C PHE A 664 22.40 -19.03 -3.88
N LYS A 665 22.22 -20.36 -3.98
CA LYS A 665 20.99 -21.05 -3.57
C LYS A 665 21.12 -21.93 -2.34
N SER A 666 22.32 -22.19 -1.86
CA SER A 666 22.57 -23.19 -0.81
C SER A 666 23.71 -22.81 0.12
N PHE A 667 23.76 -23.48 1.25
CA PHE A 667 24.94 -23.61 2.09
C PHE A 667 25.56 -24.97 1.81
N THR A 668 26.82 -25.02 1.42
CA THR A 668 27.48 -26.22 0.89
C THR A 668 28.84 -26.43 1.53
N CYS A 669 29.19 -27.68 1.81
CA CYS A 669 30.51 -28.05 2.33
C CYS A 669 31.63 -27.61 1.37
N THR A 670 32.77 -27.17 1.91
CA THR A 670 33.95 -26.84 1.09
C THR A 670 34.74 -28.05 0.63
N ASN A 671 34.57 -29.21 1.28
CA ASN A 671 35.20 -30.46 0.85
C ASN A 671 34.46 -31.07 -0.34
N GLU A 672 35.12 -31.11 -1.51
CA GLU A 672 34.55 -31.62 -2.77
C GLU A 672 34.11 -33.10 -2.70
N LYS A 673 34.69 -33.89 -1.78
CA LYS A 673 34.28 -35.29 -1.56
C LYS A 673 33.03 -35.42 -0.67
N CYS A 674 32.54 -34.32 -0.12
CA CYS A 674 31.37 -34.27 0.75
C CYS A 674 30.21 -33.55 0.04
N ASP A 675 29.10 -34.27 -0.12
CA ASP A 675 27.88 -33.81 -0.81
C ASP A 675 26.93 -32.96 0.06
N PHE A 676 27.30 -32.66 1.31
CA PHE A 676 26.43 -31.93 2.24
C PHE A 676 26.03 -30.56 1.69
N THR A 677 24.71 -30.34 1.58
CA THR A 677 24.12 -29.11 1.05
C THR A 677 22.73 -28.87 1.66
N ILE A 678 22.49 -27.65 2.16
CA ILE A 678 21.17 -27.18 2.61
C ILE A 678 20.73 -26.01 1.73
N TRP A 679 19.53 -26.07 1.18
CA TRP A 679 18.98 -24.97 0.37
C TRP A 679 18.65 -23.76 1.26
N LYS A 680 19.03 -22.56 0.80
CA LYS A 680 18.72 -21.29 1.48
C LYS A 680 17.23 -20.99 1.49
N THR A 681 16.47 -21.53 0.53
CA THR A 681 15.02 -21.32 0.47
C THR A 681 14.29 -22.62 0.77
N ILE A 682 13.56 -22.64 1.88
CA ILE A 682 12.77 -23.79 2.33
C ILE A 682 11.30 -23.35 2.41
N ALA A 683 10.42 -24.02 1.64
CA ALA A 683 8.99 -23.69 1.53
C ALA A 683 8.69 -22.19 1.37
N GLY A 684 9.48 -21.49 0.54
CA GLY A 684 9.31 -20.06 0.23
C GLY A 684 9.86 -19.08 1.27
N ARG A 685 10.44 -19.56 2.38
CA ARG A 685 11.18 -18.78 3.36
C ARG A 685 12.67 -18.82 3.05
N LEU A 686 13.35 -17.68 3.17
CA LEU A 686 14.81 -17.60 3.16
C LEU A 686 15.36 -17.90 4.55
N LEU A 687 16.31 -18.83 4.65
CA LEU A 687 17.05 -19.19 5.85
C LEU A 687 18.24 -18.24 6.01
N SER A 688 18.39 -17.61 7.17
CA SER A 688 19.55 -16.75 7.46
C SER A 688 20.81 -17.59 7.74
N ARG A 689 21.98 -16.93 7.72
CA ARG A 689 23.25 -17.55 8.11
C ARG A 689 23.19 -18.08 9.55
N GLU A 690 22.76 -17.25 10.48
CA GLU A 690 22.60 -17.60 11.91
C GLU A 690 21.61 -18.77 12.12
N GLU A 691 20.50 -18.78 11.37
CA GLU A 691 19.52 -19.87 11.43
C GLU A 691 20.11 -21.19 10.89
N PHE A 692 20.92 -21.13 9.84
CA PHE A 692 21.62 -22.30 9.32
C PHE A 692 22.69 -22.81 10.30
N GLU A 693 23.51 -21.93 10.87
CA GLU A 693 24.52 -22.31 11.87
C GLU A 693 23.87 -22.97 13.08
N THR A 694 22.75 -22.41 13.56
CA THR A 694 21.94 -22.99 14.64
C THR A 694 21.39 -24.36 14.25
N LEU A 695 20.83 -24.50 13.04
CA LEU A 695 20.32 -25.79 12.54
C LEU A 695 21.40 -26.87 12.50
N VAL A 696 22.63 -26.52 12.11
CA VAL A 696 23.74 -27.47 12.00
C VAL A 696 24.33 -27.80 13.37
N ARG A 697 24.57 -26.78 14.21
CA ARG A 697 25.14 -26.94 15.56
C ARG A 697 24.20 -27.70 16.48
N ASP A 698 22.94 -27.28 16.53
CA ASP A 698 21.96 -27.75 17.52
C ASP A 698 21.06 -28.86 16.95
N LYS A 699 21.28 -29.25 15.67
CA LYS A 699 20.44 -30.16 14.86
C LYS A 699 18.98 -29.71 14.71
N GLN A 700 18.64 -28.50 15.15
CA GLN A 700 17.32 -27.91 15.05
C GLN A 700 17.39 -26.38 15.07
N VAL A 701 16.43 -25.71 14.42
CA VAL A 701 16.24 -24.26 14.53
C VAL A 701 14.76 -23.90 14.49
N GLY A 702 14.34 -22.95 15.31
CA GLY A 702 12.97 -22.44 15.37
C GLY A 702 12.38 -22.42 16.77
N PRO A 703 11.08 -22.12 16.90
CA PRO A 703 10.07 -22.07 15.84
C PRO A 703 10.26 -20.89 14.88
N LEU A 704 10.41 -21.19 13.58
CA LEU A 704 10.52 -20.18 12.53
C LEU A 704 9.15 -19.87 11.93
N SER A 705 8.99 -18.63 11.48
CA SER A 705 7.76 -18.16 10.82
C SER A 705 8.00 -17.76 9.37
N GLY A 706 6.95 -17.78 8.55
CA GLY A 706 7.01 -17.33 7.17
C GLY A 706 7.09 -18.43 6.10
N PHE A 707 7.11 -19.71 6.50
CA PHE A 707 6.95 -20.82 5.56
C PHE A 707 5.59 -20.78 4.87
N ARG A 708 5.52 -21.32 3.65
CA ARG A 708 4.32 -21.39 2.83
C ARG A 708 4.10 -22.78 2.27
N SER A 709 2.89 -23.29 2.46
CA SER A 709 2.44 -24.53 1.83
C SER A 709 2.37 -24.39 0.31
N ARG A 710 2.25 -25.51 -0.42
CA ARG A 710 1.99 -25.51 -1.88
C ARG A 710 0.75 -24.69 -2.26
N LYS A 711 -0.25 -24.59 -1.38
CA LYS A 711 -1.46 -23.76 -1.55
C LYS A 711 -1.27 -22.29 -1.12
N GLY A 712 -0.04 -21.87 -0.79
CA GLY A 712 0.31 -20.52 -0.38
C GLY A 712 -0.06 -20.15 1.07
N LYS A 713 -0.68 -21.06 1.84
CA LYS A 713 -0.99 -20.81 3.26
C LYS A 713 0.28 -20.76 4.10
N ARG A 714 0.39 -19.75 4.95
CA ARG A 714 1.51 -19.60 5.88
C ARG A 714 1.40 -20.58 7.05
N PHE A 715 2.54 -21.08 7.52
CA PHE A 715 2.62 -21.87 8.74
C PHE A 715 3.96 -21.60 9.45
N PRO A 716 4.00 -21.62 10.79
CA PRO A 716 5.25 -21.71 11.53
C PRO A 716 5.72 -23.17 11.62
N ALA A 717 7.03 -23.39 11.72
CA ALA A 717 7.60 -24.72 11.94
C ALA A 717 8.99 -24.65 12.58
N VAL A 718 9.38 -25.71 13.27
CA VAL A 718 10.79 -25.97 13.59
C VAL A 718 11.39 -26.71 12.38
N LEU A 719 12.63 -26.38 12.02
CA LEU A 719 13.43 -27.17 11.10
C LEU A 719 14.35 -28.08 11.93
N LYS A 720 14.41 -29.36 11.59
CA LYS A 720 15.33 -30.34 12.16
C LYS A 720 16.26 -30.87 11.08
N LEU A 721 17.49 -31.13 11.45
CA LEU A 721 18.45 -31.83 10.60
C LEU A 721 18.26 -33.34 10.80
N SER A 722 17.89 -34.06 9.74
CA SER A 722 17.75 -35.53 9.77
C SER A 722 19.09 -36.24 9.87
N ASP A 723 19.07 -37.56 10.10
CA ASP A 723 20.29 -38.37 10.17
C ASP A 723 21.05 -38.41 8.84
N ASP A 724 20.35 -38.21 7.72
CA ASP A 724 20.92 -38.01 6.39
C ASP A 724 21.40 -36.56 6.13
N PHE A 725 21.43 -35.72 7.17
CA PHE A 725 21.82 -34.32 7.12
C PHE A 725 20.96 -33.45 6.18
N LYS A 726 19.65 -33.73 6.09
CA LYS A 726 18.67 -32.92 5.33
C LYS A 726 17.80 -32.09 6.28
N ALA A 727 17.43 -30.89 5.85
CA ALA A 727 16.49 -30.05 6.60
C ALA A 727 15.04 -30.52 6.41
N GLU A 728 14.38 -30.88 7.50
CA GLU A 728 12.99 -31.37 7.53
C GLU A 728 12.14 -30.56 8.52
N PHE A 729 10.83 -30.53 8.32
CA PHE A 729 9.92 -29.87 9.26
C PHE A 729 9.62 -30.79 10.45
N ASP A 730 9.86 -30.30 11.66
CA ASP A 730 9.42 -30.96 12.89
C ASP A 730 8.13 -30.31 13.41
N PHE A 731 7.02 -31.03 13.26
CA PHE A 731 5.71 -30.65 13.78
C PHE A 731 5.38 -31.34 15.12
N GLY A 732 6.30 -32.12 15.68
CA GLY A 732 6.12 -32.93 16.88
C GLY A 732 5.38 -34.26 16.64
N PRO A 733 5.20 -35.07 17.70
CA PRO A 733 4.81 -36.49 17.62
C PRO A 733 3.41 -36.79 17.06
N ASN A 734 2.54 -35.78 16.89
CA ASN A 734 1.20 -35.95 16.28
C ASN A 734 1.02 -35.09 15.01
N GLY A 735 2.12 -34.61 14.40
CA GLY A 735 2.08 -33.74 13.21
C GLY A 735 1.92 -34.47 11.87
N GLN A 736 1.99 -35.81 11.88
CA GLN A 736 1.68 -36.65 10.72
C GLN A 736 0.23 -37.14 10.85
N GLU A 737 -0.62 -36.82 9.87
CA GLU A 737 -2.05 -37.17 9.90
C GLU A 737 -2.35 -38.69 9.90
N ASN A 738 -1.36 -39.59 9.83
CA ASN A 738 -1.58 -41.06 9.75
C ASN A 738 -0.46 -41.93 10.39
N GLY A 739 0.20 -41.50 11.47
CA GLY A 739 1.25 -42.30 12.14
C GLY A 739 0.86 -42.81 13.54
N ALA A 740 1.14 -44.08 13.85
CA ALA A 740 0.96 -44.65 15.20
C ALA A 740 1.79 -43.87 16.25
N ALA A 741 1.23 -43.62 17.43
CA ALA A 741 1.88 -42.86 18.49
C ALA A 741 3.15 -43.59 18.99
N GLN A 742 4.33 -43.10 18.59
CA GLN A 742 5.60 -43.61 19.09
C GLN A 742 5.85 -43.14 20.54
N PRO A 743 6.52 -43.95 21.37
CA PRO A 743 7.02 -43.52 22.68
C PRO A 743 7.96 -42.33 22.52
N VAL A 744 7.72 -41.25 23.26
CA VAL A 744 8.59 -40.07 23.27
C VAL A 744 9.57 -40.21 24.42
N ASP A 745 10.86 -40.18 24.11
CA ASP A 745 11.90 -40.16 25.13
C ASP A 745 12.14 -38.72 25.62
N PHE A 746 12.04 -38.53 26.93
CA PHE A 746 12.31 -37.25 27.62
C PHE A 746 13.66 -37.26 28.35
N SER A 747 14.44 -38.33 28.24
CA SER A 747 15.76 -38.43 28.86
C SER A 747 16.67 -37.28 28.38
N GLY A 748 17.34 -36.61 29.32
CA GLY A 748 18.20 -35.46 29.04
C GLY A 748 17.51 -34.13 28.72
N LYS A 749 16.17 -34.03 28.81
CA LYS A 749 15.44 -32.75 28.68
C LYS A 749 15.11 -32.17 30.05
N GLU A 750 15.29 -30.86 30.21
CA GLU A 750 14.84 -30.16 31.42
C GLU A 750 13.34 -29.87 31.37
N PRO A 751 12.60 -30.12 32.47
CA PRO A 751 11.18 -29.78 32.55
C PRO A 751 10.98 -28.29 32.81
N LEU A 752 10.06 -27.66 32.08
CA LEU A 752 9.73 -26.23 32.22
C LEU A 752 8.82 -25.94 33.43
N GLY A 753 8.17 -26.97 33.99
CA GLY A 753 7.27 -26.83 35.12
C GLY A 753 6.29 -28.00 35.25
N LYS A 754 5.40 -27.90 36.25
CA LYS A 754 4.33 -28.88 36.48
C LYS A 754 3.12 -28.61 35.58
N CYS A 755 2.55 -29.67 35.03
CA CYS A 755 1.36 -29.65 34.22
C CYS A 755 0.16 -29.19 35.07
N PRO A 756 -0.59 -28.16 34.65
CA PRO A 756 -1.72 -27.66 35.43
C PRO A 756 -2.87 -28.67 35.50
N LYS A 757 -2.95 -29.61 34.55
CA LYS A 757 -4.00 -30.64 34.49
C LYS A 757 -3.73 -31.84 35.39
N CYS A 758 -2.57 -32.47 35.29
CA CYS A 758 -2.27 -33.73 35.97
C CYS A 758 -1.05 -33.70 36.90
N GLY A 759 -0.35 -32.57 37.02
CA GLY A 759 0.84 -32.44 37.87
C GLY A 759 2.13 -33.06 37.32
N GLY A 760 2.07 -33.81 36.21
CA GLY A 760 3.25 -34.35 35.52
C GLY A 760 4.13 -33.24 34.92
N ARG A 761 5.33 -33.58 34.45
CA ARG A 761 6.29 -32.62 33.91
C ARG A 761 5.89 -32.13 32.52
N VAL A 762 6.13 -30.86 32.23
CA VAL A 762 5.93 -30.24 30.92
C VAL A 762 7.28 -30.03 30.24
N PHE A 763 7.38 -30.49 29.00
CA PHE A 763 8.59 -30.43 28.20
C PHE A 763 8.37 -29.67 26.90
N GLU A 764 9.48 -29.17 26.36
CA GLU A 764 9.54 -28.57 25.05
C GLU A 764 9.81 -29.63 23.95
N LEU A 765 8.91 -29.76 22.98
CA LEU A 765 9.06 -30.72 21.87
C LEU A 765 8.40 -30.23 20.56
N GLY A 766 9.18 -30.18 19.48
CA GLY A 766 8.72 -29.70 18.17
C GLY A 766 8.10 -28.31 18.26
N MET A 767 6.86 -28.14 17.80
CA MET A 767 6.10 -26.89 17.83
C MET A 767 5.25 -26.68 19.10
N SER A 768 5.40 -27.52 20.13
CA SER A 768 4.54 -27.48 21.32
C SER A 768 5.32 -27.59 22.64
N TYR A 769 4.71 -27.07 23.69
CA TYR A 769 4.93 -27.44 25.08
C TYR A 769 3.90 -28.49 25.45
N LEU A 770 4.33 -29.65 25.94
CA LEU A 770 3.44 -30.78 26.19
C LEU A 770 3.75 -31.47 27.51
N CYS A 771 2.73 -32.03 28.14
CA CYS A 771 2.92 -32.84 29.32
C CYS A 771 3.46 -34.23 28.92
N GLU A 772 4.38 -34.79 29.72
CA GLU A 772 4.87 -36.16 29.52
C GLU A 772 3.76 -37.21 29.49
N ASN A 773 2.68 -36.99 30.26
CA ASN A 773 1.50 -37.86 30.29
C ASN A 773 0.53 -37.64 29.10
N SER A 774 0.84 -36.71 28.18
CA SER A 774 0.01 -36.38 27.01
C SER A 774 0.46 -37.05 25.71
N VAL A 775 1.49 -37.89 25.78
CA VAL A 775 2.10 -38.59 24.63
C VAL A 775 2.14 -40.10 24.87
N GLY A 776 2.41 -40.88 23.81
CA GLY A 776 2.43 -42.34 23.85
C GLY A 776 1.04 -42.99 23.72
N PRO A 777 0.99 -44.34 23.61
CA PRO A 777 -0.24 -45.10 23.38
C PRO A 777 -1.22 -45.06 24.57
N ASN A 778 -0.72 -44.88 25.80
CA ASN A 778 -1.51 -44.84 27.04
C ASN A 778 -1.59 -43.44 27.64
N LYS A 779 -1.79 -42.39 26.83
CA LYS A 779 -1.88 -41.01 27.31
C LYS A 779 -3.00 -40.84 28.34
N THR A 780 -2.70 -40.16 29.45
CA THR A 780 -3.66 -39.87 30.54
C THR A 780 -3.93 -38.37 30.71
N CYS A 781 -3.23 -37.53 29.95
CA CYS A 781 -3.37 -36.09 29.95
C CYS A 781 -3.54 -35.55 28.52
N ASP A 782 -4.10 -34.36 28.38
CA ASP A 782 -4.29 -33.66 27.10
C ASP A 782 -3.64 -32.26 27.09
N PHE A 783 -2.88 -31.88 28.13
CA PHE A 783 -2.26 -30.57 28.21
C PHE A 783 -1.23 -30.37 27.10
N ARG A 784 -1.49 -29.37 26.26
CA ARG A 784 -0.60 -28.93 25.19
C ARG A 784 -0.78 -27.44 24.95
N ALA A 785 0.34 -26.72 24.79
CA ALA A 785 0.36 -25.33 24.36
C ALA A 785 1.28 -25.20 23.14
N GLY A 786 0.90 -24.40 22.15
CA GLY A 786 1.77 -24.14 21.00
C GLY A 786 2.91 -23.19 21.37
N LYS A 787 4.11 -23.37 20.79
CA LYS A 787 5.20 -22.39 20.88
C LYS A 787 4.92 -21.11 20.11
N VAL A 788 3.95 -21.15 19.20
CA VAL A 788 3.47 -19.98 18.46
C VAL A 788 1.95 -19.94 18.58
N ILE A 789 1.43 -18.95 19.30
CA ILE A 789 -0.01 -18.75 19.52
C ILE A 789 -0.42 -17.49 18.77
N LEU A 790 -1.34 -17.61 17.81
CA LEU A 790 -1.80 -16.47 16.99
C LEU A 790 -0.64 -15.64 16.39
N GLN A 791 0.38 -16.31 15.85
CA GLN A 791 1.61 -15.72 15.27
C GLN A 791 2.57 -15.06 16.28
N GLN A 792 2.28 -15.11 17.58
CA GLN A 792 3.19 -14.67 18.65
C GLN A 792 4.01 -15.89 19.13
N PRO A 793 5.35 -15.87 19.00
CA PRO A 793 6.22 -16.81 19.69
C PRO A 793 6.05 -16.68 21.21
N VAL A 794 6.05 -17.82 21.89
CA VAL A 794 6.03 -17.93 23.34
C VAL A 794 7.35 -18.60 23.70
N ASP A 795 8.23 -17.88 24.39
CA ASP A 795 9.54 -18.38 24.79
C ASP A 795 9.44 -19.35 25.97
N PRO A 796 10.42 -20.26 26.16
CA PRO A 796 10.44 -21.20 27.27
C PRO A 796 10.28 -20.53 28.64
N ASP A 797 10.93 -19.39 28.86
CA ASP A 797 10.81 -18.61 30.10
C ASP A 797 9.38 -18.13 30.37
N GLN A 798 8.68 -17.71 29.31
CA GLN A 798 7.28 -17.31 29.41
C GLN A 798 6.39 -18.51 29.72
N MET A 799 6.67 -19.68 29.13
CA MET A 799 5.96 -20.92 29.49
C MET A 799 6.25 -21.34 30.93
N THR A 800 7.50 -21.31 31.39
CA THR A 800 7.89 -21.56 32.79
C THR A 800 7.14 -20.63 33.73
N LYS A 801 7.06 -19.34 33.40
CA LYS A 801 6.30 -18.34 34.17
C LYS A 801 4.81 -18.67 34.19
N LEU A 802 4.23 -19.04 33.05
CA LEU A 802 2.83 -19.47 32.94
C LEU A 802 2.54 -20.71 33.79
N LEU A 803 3.43 -21.69 33.81
CA LEU A 803 3.28 -22.94 34.57
C LEU A 803 3.41 -22.70 36.08
N ASN A 804 4.36 -21.85 36.50
CA ASN A 804 4.65 -21.59 37.91
C ASN A 804 3.73 -20.54 38.55
N THR A 805 3.39 -19.48 37.82
CA THR A 805 2.63 -18.33 38.35
C THR A 805 1.20 -18.24 37.81
N GLY A 806 0.84 -19.08 36.84
CA GLY A 806 -0.44 -19.04 36.15
C GLY A 806 -0.55 -17.95 35.07
N LYS A 807 0.51 -17.14 34.84
CA LYS A 807 0.48 -15.98 33.94
C LYS A 807 1.85 -15.66 33.32
N THR A 808 1.87 -15.20 32.06
CA THR A 808 3.08 -14.70 31.38
C THR A 808 3.32 -13.21 31.64
N ASP A 809 4.40 -12.65 31.08
CA ASP A 809 4.49 -11.21 30.83
C ASP A 809 3.54 -10.74 29.72
N LEU A 810 3.44 -9.43 29.54
CA LEU A 810 2.62 -8.84 28.48
C LEU A 810 3.27 -9.09 27.12
N LEU A 811 2.76 -10.08 26.38
CA LEU A 811 3.27 -10.40 25.06
C LEU A 811 2.73 -9.40 24.01
N PRO A 812 3.60 -8.87 23.14
CA PRO A 812 3.31 -7.62 22.44
C PRO A 812 2.51 -7.76 21.13
N ARG A 813 2.41 -8.95 20.50
CA ARG A 813 1.97 -9.03 19.10
C ARG A 813 1.21 -10.31 18.71
N PHE A 814 0.11 -10.60 19.39
CA PHE A 814 -0.86 -11.59 18.90
C PHE A 814 -1.64 -11.06 17.70
N ILE A 815 -1.88 -11.89 16.68
CA ILE A 815 -2.66 -11.53 15.50
C ILE A 815 -4.04 -12.20 15.55
N SER A 816 -5.10 -11.40 15.73
CA SER A 816 -6.48 -11.90 15.73
C SER A 816 -6.88 -12.58 14.42
N ARG A 817 -7.98 -13.35 14.44
CA ARG A 817 -8.58 -13.92 13.21
C ARG A 817 -8.90 -12.88 12.13
N LYS A 818 -9.09 -11.61 12.51
CA LYS A 818 -9.32 -10.48 11.59
C LYS A 818 -8.02 -9.78 11.15
N GLY A 819 -6.85 -10.35 11.46
CA GLY A 819 -5.53 -9.82 11.09
C GLY A 819 -5.05 -8.63 11.91
N ARG A 820 -5.76 -8.25 12.99
CA ARG A 820 -5.38 -7.10 13.84
C ARG A 820 -4.43 -7.54 14.96
N PRO A 821 -3.30 -6.84 15.18
CA PRO A 821 -2.41 -7.10 16.29
C PRO A 821 -3.03 -6.67 17.64
N PHE A 822 -2.72 -7.38 18.71
CA PHE A 822 -3.06 -7.02 20.08
C PHE A 822 -2.02 -7.53 21.08
N LYS A 823 -1.93 -6.86 22.24
CA LYS A 823 -1.12 -7.30 23.38
C LYS A 823 -1.98 -8.06 24.36
N ALA A 824 -1.45 -9.10 24.99
CA ALA A 824 -2.14 -9.85 26.04
C ALA A 824 -1.13 -10.62 26.90
N PHE A 825 -1.52 -10.94 28.12
CA PHE A 825 -0.91 -12.00 28.91
C PHE A 825 -1.54 -13.33 28.47
N LEU A 826 -0.74 -14.39 28.44
CA LEU A 826 -1.30 -15.73 28.47
C LEU A 826 -1.53 -16.11 29.93
N VAL A 827 -2.66 -16.76 30.20
CA VAL A 827 -3.07 -17.16 31.54
C VAL A 827 -3.59 -18.58 31.55
N GLN A 828 -3.47 -19.27 32.68
CA GLN A 828 -4.19 -20.53 32.88
C GLN A 828 -5.67 -20.23 33.11
N THR A 829 -6.52 -20.87 32.32
CA THR A 829 -7.99 -20.77 32.44
C THR A 829 -8.52 -21.71 33.53
N ASP A 830 -9.79 -21.56 33.90
CA ASP A 830 -10.47 -22.48 34.85
C ASP A 830 -10.42 -23.95 34.39
N LYS A 831 -10.34 -24.18 33.08
CA LYS A 831 -10.17 -25.51 32.48
C LYS A 831 -8.72 -26.01 32.45
N LYS A 832 -7.79 -25.26 33.07
CA LYS A 832 -6.35 -25.55 33.11
C LYS A 832 -5.70 -25.60 31.72
N ASP A 833 -6.28 -24.87 30.77
CA ASP A 833 -5.74 -24.61 29.41
C ASP A 833 -5.18 -23.18 29.31
N VAL A 834 -4.44 -22.88 28.25
CA VAL A 834 -3.90 -21.54 27.99
C VAL A 834 -4.95 -20.61 27.37
N GLY A 835 -5.25 -19.50 28.04
CA GLY A 835 -6.17 -18.43 27.62
C GLY A 835 -5.48 -17.07 27.54
N PHE A 836 -6.28 -16.01 27.37
CA PHE A 836 -5.82 -14.63 27.26
C PHE A 836 -6.37 -13.75 28.38
N GLU A 837 -5.51 -12.97 29.00
CA GLU A 837 -5.90 -11.81 29.82
C GLU A 837 -5.34 -10.55 29.17
N PHE A 838 -6.19 -9.53 28.97
CA PHE A 838 -5.76 -8.28 28.36
C PHE A 838 -5.31 -7.30 29.43
N GLU A 839 -4.28 -6.51 29.13
CA GLU A 839 -3.87 -5.39 29.97
C GLU A 839 -5.07 -4.53 30.34
N LYS A 840 -5.26 -4.30 31.65
CA LYS A 840 -6.27 -3.37 32.14
C LYS A 840 -5.92 -2.01 31.57
N ARG A 841 -6.64 -1.59 30.53
CA ARG A 841 -6.56 -0.22 30.06
C ARG A 841 -6.85 0.67 31.26
N GLU A 842 -5.94 1.59 31.57
CA GLU A 842 -6.28 2.67 32.49
C GLU A 842 -7.62 3.21 32.02
N PRO A 843 -8.60 3.35 32.94
CA PRO A 843 -9.82 4.04 32.59
C PRO A 843 -9.35 5.39 32.09
N LYS A 844 -9.52 5.65 30.78
CA LYS A 844 -9.39 7.00 30.24
C LYS A 844 -10.04 7.89 31.28
N THR A 845 -9.28 8.86 31.82
CA THR A 845 -9.80 9.86 32.74
C THR A 845 -11.19 10.18 32.22
N LYS A 846 -12.21 9.86 33.04
CA LYS A 846 -13.58 10.13 32.65
C LYS A 846 -13.56 11.63 32.39
N LYS A 847 -13.51 12.03 31.12
CA LYS A 847 -14.00 13.33 30.70
C LYS A 847 -15.31 13.43 31.44
N GLU A 848 -15.44 14.46 32.27
CA GLU A 848 -16.77 14.89 32.70
C GLU A 848 -17.63 14.79 31.45
N ARG A 849 -18.64 13.92 31.54
CA ARG A 849 -19.61 13.85 30.47
C ARG A 849 -20.19 15.26 30.43
N LYS A 850 -19.77 16.05 29.44
CA LYS A 850 -20.63 17.13 28.93
C LYS A 850 -22.02 16.51 28.88
N PRO A 851 -23.05 17.12 29.49
CA PRO A 851 -24.39 16.59 29.47
C PRO A 851 -24.67 16.19 28.02
N LYS A 852 -24.98 14.91 27.79
CA LYS A 852 -25.48 14.50 26.49
C LYS A 852 -26.67 15.42 26.25
N GLU A 853 -26.60 16.26 25.22
CA GLU A 853 -27.81 16.83 24.67
C GLU A 853 -28.80 15.67 24.50
N PRO A 854 -30.01 15.77 25.08
CA PRO A 854 -30.99 14.72 24.93
C PRO A 854 -31.19 14.50 23.42
N VAL A 855 -31.01 13.26 22.98
CA VAL A 855 -31.36 12.86 21.62
C VAL A 855 -32.82 13.28 21.44
N ALA A 856 -33.10 14.19 20.51
CA ALA A 856 -34.45 14.70 20.29
C ALA A 856 -35.40 13.51 20.12
N LYS A 857 -36.41 13.43 20.98
CA LYS A 857 -37.41 12.36 20.90
C LYS A 857 -38.13 12.51 19.56
N ILE A 858 -38.25 11.43 18.80
CA ILE A 858 -38.98 11.42 17.52
C ILE A 858 -40.45 11.59 17.87
N ASP A 859 -41.05 12.67 17.39
CA ASP A 859 -42.48 12.92 17.51
C ASP A 859 -43.25 11.96 16.59
N PHE A 860 -44.17 11.22 17.19
CA PHE A 860 -45.07 10.28 16.51
C PHE A 860 -46.50 10.83 16.41
N THR A 861 -46.75 12.05 16.89
CA THR A 861 -48.07 12.68 16.83
C THR A 861 -48.54 12.80 15.38
N GLY A 862 -49.73 12.29 15.08
CA GLY A 862 -50.29 12.28 13.73
C GLY A 862 -49.74 11.20 12.78
N LYS A 863 -48.77 10.37 13.20
CA LYS A 863 -48.30 9.24 12.38
C LYS A 863 -49.19 8.02 12.56
N GLU A 864 -49.42 7.31 11.46
CA GLU A 864 -50.13 6.05 11.46
C GLU A 864 -49.23 4.91 11.97
N SER A 865 -49.77 4.04 12.83
CA SER A 865 -49.01 2.89 13.33
C SER A 865 -49.05 1.72 12.35
N LEU A 866 -47.92 1.04 12.17
CA LEU A 866 -47.79 -0.13 11.29
C LEU A 866 -48.17 -1.46 11.97
N GLY A 867 -48.41 -1.46 13.28
CA GLY A 867 -48.74 -2.67 14.04
C GLY A 867 -48.15 -2.69 15.44
N LYS A 868 -48.42 -3.78 16.18
CA LYS A 868 -47.89 -4.00 17.52
C LYS A 868 -46.44 -4.49 17.47
N CYS A 869 -45.63 -3.99 18.38
CA CYS A 869 -44.24 -4.39 18.56
C CYS A 869 -44.21 -5.82 19.12
N PRO A 870 -43.53 -6.77 18.48
CA PRO A 870 -43.48 -8.15 18.96
C PRO A 870 -42.77 -8.26 20.32
N LYS A 871 -41.82 -7.36 20.59
CA LYS A 871 -41.00 -7.37 21.81
C LYS A 871 -41.68 -6.82 23.07
N CYS A 872 -42.59 -5.86 22.93
CA CYS A 872 -43.15 -5.16 24.09
C CYS A 872 -44.62 -4.73 23.95
N GLY A 873 -45.27 -5.06 22.84
CA GLY A 873 -46.67 -4.72 22.58
C GLY A 873 -46.96 -3.26 22.20
N GLY A 874 -45.97 -2.35 22.28
CA GLY A 874 -46.09 -0.93 21.88
C GLY A 874 -46.35 -0.73 20.39
N LYS A 875 -46.61 0.49 19.94
CA LYS A 875 -46.90 0.79 18.52
C LYS A 875 -45.61 0.95 17.70
N ILE A 876 -45.57 0.35 16.51
CA ILE A 876 -44.48 0.54 15.55
C ILE A 876 -44.78 1.73 14.63
N PHE A 877 -43.80 2.60 14.44
CA PHE A 877 -43.85 3.77 13.58
C PHE A 877 -42.71 3.80 12.57
N GLU A 878 -42.99 4.40 11.43
CA GLU A 878 -42.02 4.59 10.35
C GLU A 878 -41.14 5.82 10.59
N THR A 879 -39.83 5.65 10.37
CA THR A 879 -38.83 6.71 10.34
C THR A 879 -38.09 6.70 9.00
N GLU A 880 -37.17 7.64 8.80
CA GLU A 880 -36.40 7.78 7.55
C GLU A 880 -35.72 6.46 7.14
N ASN A 881 -35.11 5.75 8.09
CA ASN A 881 -34.26 4.58 7.81
C ASN A 881 -34.76 3.26 8.44
N SER A 882 -35.86 3.27 9.19
CA SER A 882 -36.31 2.10 9.94
C SER A 882 -37.76 2.18 10.41
N TYR A 883 -38.30 1.04 10.85
CA TYR A 883 -39.52 0.94 11.63
C TYR A 883 -39.15 0.67 13.09
N ILE A 884 -39.57 1.54 14.00
CA ILE A 884 -39.20 1.49 15.42
C ILE A 884 -40.42 1.50 16.33
N CYS A 885 -40.25 0.96 17.54
CA CYS A 885 -41.28 1.01 18.58
C CYS A 885 -41.34 2.39 19.24
N ASP A 886 -42.52 2.89 19.57
CA ASP A 886 -42.72 4.06 20.44
C ASP A 886 -42.00 3.94 21.79
N HIS A 887 -42.05 2.77 22.42
CA HIS A 887 -41.36 2.47 23.66
C HIS A 887 -39.82 2.42 23.51
N SER A 888 -39.27 2.57 22.30
CA SER A 888 -37.81 2.68 22.10
C SER A 888 -37.22 3.97 22.65
N GLN A 889 -38.06 4.95 22.98
CA GLN A 889 -37.67 6.25 23.52
C GLN A 889 -38.03 6.43 25.01
N ALA A 890 -38.40 5.35 25.70
CA ALA A 890 -38.71 5.37 27.13
C ALA A 890 -37.45 5.65 27.97
N ASP A 891 -37.60 6.50 28.99
CA ASP A 891 -36.48 6.97 29.82
C ASP A 891 -35.88 5.84 30.71
N ARG A 892 -36.65 4.78 30.97
CA ARG A 892 -36.20 3.57 31.66
C ARG A 892 -36.56 2.32 30.86
N ARG A 893 -35.56 1.48 30.56
CA ARG A 893 -35.67 0.21 29.79
C ARG A 893 -36.33 0.37 28.40
N PRO A 894 -35.74 1.15 27.46
CA PRO A 894 -36.30 1.34 26.14
C PRO A 894 -36.39 0.04 25.33
N CYS A 895 -37.49 -0.13 24.59
CA CYS A 895 -37.68 -1.25 23.68
C CYS A 895 -36.62 -1.22 22.57
N LYS A 896 -35.92 -2.33 22.38
CA LYS A 896 -34.84 -2.45 21.38
C LYS A 896 -35.30 -2.96 20.01
N PHE A 897 -36.60 -3.08 19.79
CA PHE A 897 -37.12 -3.55 18.50
C PHE A 897 -36.91 -2.48 17.43
N LYS A 898 -36.24 -2.87 16.34
CA LYS A 898 -35.97 -2.04 15.17
C LYS A 898 -35.91 -2.94 13.94
N LEU A 899 -36.73 -2.64 12.94
CA LEU A 899 -36.66 -3.24 11.61
C LEU A 899 -36.04 -2.21 10.66
N SER A 900 -34.95 -2.57 9.98
CA SER A 900 -34.32 -1.69 8.99
C SER A 900 -35.20 -1.59 7.74
N LYS A 901 -35.30 -0.40 7.13
CA LYS A 901 -35.94 -0.24 5.81
C LYS A 901 -35.12 -0.87 4.70
N THR A 902 -33.83 -1.13 4.92
CA THR A 902 -32.97 -1.85 3.97
C THR A 902 -32.28 -3.00 4.68
N ILE A 903 -32.46 -4.24 4.18
CA ILE A 903 -31.86 -5.46 4.70
C ILE A 903 -31.10 -6.15 3.57
N LEU A 904 -29.80 -6.39 3.75
CA LEU A 904 -28.92 -7.00 2.74
C LEU A 904 -29.07 -6.39 1.33
N GLY A 905 -29.16 -5.06 1.25
CA GLY A 905 -29.28 -4.31 0.00
C GLY A 905 -30.68 -4.28 -0.62
N LYS A 906 -31.68 -4.90 0.03
CA LYS A 906 -33.08 -4.87 -0.40
C LYS A 906 -33.90 -3.93 0.49
N ASP A 907 -34.64 -3.02 -0.13
CA ASP A 907 -35.61 -2.18 0.57
C ASP A 907 -36.86 -2.97 0.95
N ILE A 908 -37.35 -2.71 2.16
CA ILE A 908 -38.50 -3.34 2.80
C ILE A 908 -39.62 -2.28 2.86
N PRO A 909 -40.60 -2.34 1.93
CA PRO A 909 -41.71 -1.40 1.89
C PRO A 909 -42.58 -1.43 3.15
N LYS A 910 -43.34 -0.36 3.38
CA LYS A 910 -44.24 -0.21 4.55
C LYS A 910 -45.21 -1.39 4.64
N GLU A 911 -45.73 -1.83 3.50
CA GLU A 911 -46.70 -2.92 3.37
C GLU A 911 -46.09 -4.27 3.82
N GLN A 912 -44.83 -4.52 3.46
CA GLN A 912 -44.13 -5.75 3.86
C GLN A 912 -43.76 -5.71 5.34
N ALA A 913 -43.39 -4.55 5.88
CA ALA A 913 -43.19 -4.38 7.32
C ALA A 913 -44.50 -4.60 8.11
N GLN A 914 -45.63 -4.07 7.64
CA GLN A 914 -46.95 -4.33 8.23
C GLN A 914 -47.30 -5.81 8.20
N LYS A 915 -47.09 -6.48 7.05
CA LYS A 915 -47.35 -7.92 6.88
C LYS A 915 -46.48 -8.77 7.82
N LEU A 916 -45.19 -8.43 7.95
CA LEU A 916 -44.28 -9.08 8.87
C LEU A 916 -44.73 -8.94 10.33
N LEU A 917 -45.26 -7.78 10.73
CA LEU A 917 -45.76 -7.53 12.08
C LEU A 917 -47.11 -8.20 12.36
N ALA A 918 -47.99 -8.28 11.36
CA ALA A 918 -49.35 -8.84 11.52
C ALA A 918 -49.38 -10.37 11.36
N ALA A 919 -48.67 -10.91 10.37
CA ALA A 919 -48.70 -12.32 10.00
C ALA A 919 -47.41 -13.06 10.38
N GLY A 920 -46.43 -12.39 10.97
CA GLY A 920 -45.12 -12.97 11.32
C GLY A 920 -44.23 -13.29 10.12
N LYS A 921 -44.66 -12.97 8.89
CA LYS A 921 -43.96 -13.31 7.64
C LYS A 921 -44.29 -12.33 6.51
N THR A 922 -43.32 -11.98 5.67
CA THR A 922 -43.51 -11.19 4.43
C THR A 922 -43.93 -12.05 3.25
N ASP A 923 -44.20 -11.43 2.10
CA ASP A 923 -44.15 -12.11 0.80
C ASP A 923 -42.72 -12.53 0.43
N LEU A 924 -42.58 -13.32 -0.64
CA LEU A 924 -41.27 -13.65 -1.19
C LEU A 924 -40.64 -12.38 -1.74
N LEU A 925 -39.51 -11.97 -1.17
CA LEU A 925 -38.79 -10.78 -1.61
C LEU A 925 -37.54 -11.20 -2.39
N ASP A 926 -37.46 -10.77 -3.64
CA ASP A 926 -36.29 -10.98 -4.50
C ASP A 926 -35.25 -9.87 -4.35
N GLY A 927 -33.98 -10.22 -4.57
CA GLY A 927 -32.89 -9.24 -4.71
C GLY A 927 -32.11 -8.96 -3.43
N PHE A 928 -32.16 -9.81 -2.41
CA PHE A 928 -31.23 -9.75 -1.29
C PHE A 928 -29.82 -10.12 -1.76
N ILE A 929 -28.79 -9.39 -1.29
CA ILE A 929 -27.40 -9.65 -1.67
C ILE A 929 -26.67 -10.32 -0.49
N SER A 930 -26.21 -11.55 -0.70
CA SER A 930 -25.41 -12.27 0.29
C SER A 930 -24.06 -11.60 0.55
N LYS A 931 -23.39 -11.94 1.66
CA LYS A 931 -22.02 -11.45 1.98
C LYS A 931 -20.96 -11.78 0.91
N ARG A 932 -21.27 -12.68 -0.04
CA ARG A 932 -20.42 -13.04 -1.19
C ARG A 932 -20.84 -12.35 -2.49
N GLY A 933 -21.77 -11.39 -2.44
CA GLY A 933 -22.23 -10.61 -3.58
C GLY A 933 -23.25 -11.31 -4.49
N ARG A 934 -23.79 -12.48 -4.09
CA ARG A 934 -24.79 -13.21 -4.90
C ARG A 934 -26.22 -12.82 -4.50
N PRO A 935 -27.12 -12.52 -5.47
CA PRO A 935 -28.52 -12.25 -5.20
C PRO A 935 -29.26 -13.54 -4.78
N PHE A 936 -30.27 -13.41 -3.92
CA PHE A 936 -31.18 -14.49 -3.53
C PHE A 936 -32.56 -13.95 -3.16
N SER A 937 -33.54 -14.85 -3.12
CA SER A 937 -34.94 -14.58 -2.76
C SER A 937 -35.29 -15.28 -1.46
N ALA A 938 -36.00 -14.59 -0.58
CA ALA A 938 -36.41 -15.13 0.72
C ALA A 938 -37.64 -14.40 1.27
N TYR A 939 -38.39 -15.08 2.12
CA TYR A 939 -39.36 -14.45 3.02
C TYR A 939 -38.61 -13.92 4.24
N LEU A 940 -38.96 -12.74 4.75
CA LEU A 940 -38.60 -12.35 6.10
C LEU A 940 -39.61 -12.96 7.06
N LYS A 941 -39.12 -13.57 8.15
CA LYS A 941 -39.95 -14.20 9.18
C LYS A 941 -39.56 -13.68 10.55
N LEU A 942 -40.55 -13.51 11.42
CA LEU A 942 -40.35 -13.10 12.80
C LEU A 942 -40.17 -14.33 13.70
N GLU A 943 -39.01 -14.44 14.35
CA GLU A 943 -38.63 -15.52 15.28
C GLU A 943 -38.17 -14.89 16.60
N GLU A 944 -38.90 -15.13 17.70
CA GLU A 944 -38.53 -14.66 19.06
C GLU A 944 -38.05 -13.19 19.11
N ASP A 945 -38.85 -12.27 18.55
CA ASP A 945 -38.59 -10.82 18.42
C ASP A 945 -37.47 -10.39 17.46
N LYS A 946 -36.92 -11.32 16.65
CA LYS A 946 -35.92 -11.05 15.62
C LYS A 946 -36.45 -11.38 14.23
N VAL A 947 -35.89 -10.71 13.23
CA VAL A 947 -36.26 -10.94 11.83
C VAL A 947 -35.20 -11.83 11.18
N GLY A 948 -35.61 -13.04 10.81
CA GLY A 948 -34.83 -14.05 10.09
C GLY A 948 -35.26 -14.20 8.64
N PHE A 949 -34.60 -15.12 7.93
CA PHE A 949 -34.91 -15.47 6.54
C PHE A 949 -35.48 -16.88 6.46
N GLU A 950 -36.61 -17.04 5.77
CA GLU A 950 -37.15 -18.33 5.36
C GLU A 950 -37.03 -18.44 3.84
N PHE A 951 -36.44 -19.53 3.34
CA PHE A 951 -36.20 -19.72 1.91
C PHE A 951 -37.32 -20.59 1.30
N PRO A 952 -37.75 -20.33 0.06
CA PRO A 952 -38.71 -21.22 -0.62
C PRO A 952 -38.10 -22.62 -0.82
N GLU A 953 -38.94 -23.65 -0.76
CA GLU A 953 -38.51 -25.03 -1.02
C GLU A 953 -37.95 -25.16 -2.44
N LYS A 954 -36.83 -25.90 -2.57
CA LYS A 954 -36.20 -26.15 -3.88
C LYS A 954 -37.07 -27.11 -4.68
N THR A 955 -37.74 -26.64 -5.72
CA THR A 955 -38.28 -27.50 -6.77
C THR A 955 -37.11 -28.18 -7.50
N THR A 956 -36.99 -29.49 -7.36
CA THR A 956 -36.05 -30.32 -8.12
C THR A 956 -36.42 -30.25 -9.61
N PRO A 957 -35.54 -29.82 -10.52
CA PRO A 957 -35.85 -29.81 -11.95
C PRO A 957 -35.97 -31.25 -12.46
N ALA A 958 -37.03 -31.52 -13.23
CA ALA A 958 -37.21 -32.76 -13.97
C ALA A 958 -36.01 -32.99 -14.91
N LYS A 959 -35.54 -34.25 -14.98
CA LYS A 959 -34.51 -34.69 -15.93
C LYS A 959 -35.07 -34.58 -17.35
N GLU A 960 -34.70 -33.53 -18.08
CA GLU A 960 -34.83 -33.54 -19.54
C GLU A 960 -33.66 -34.30 -20.17
N SER A 961 -34.04 -35.21 -21.06
CA SER A 961 -33.22 -36.16 -21.80
C SER A 961 -32.18 -35.49 -22.68
N LYS A 962 -30.95 -36.01 -22.65
CA LYS A 962 -29.92 -35.74 -23.65
C LYS A 962 -30.41 -36.20 -25.03
N GLN A 963 -30.59 -35.26 -25.96
CA GLN A 963 -30.54 -35.57 -27.38
C GLN A 963 -29.08 -35.57 -27.84
N GLU A 964 -28.64 -36.74 -28.27
CA GLU A 964 -27.47 -36.92 -29.12
C GLU A 964 -27.74 -36.25 -30.48
N ASN A 965 -26.79 -35.45 -30.95
CA ASN A 965 -26.70 -35.10 -32.36
C ASN A 965 -25.39 -35.68 -32.91
N VAL A 966 -25.57 -36.74 -33.70
CA VAL A 966 -24.60 -37.35 -34.62
C VAL A 966 -24.32 -36.37 -35.77
N PRO A 967 -23.09 -36.33 -36.32
CA PRO A 967 -22.73 -35.39 -37.39
C PRO A 967 -23.24 -35.88 -38.75
N ALA A 968 -23.60 -34.95 -39.63
CA ALA A 968 -23.77 -35.22 -41.06
C ALA A 968 -23.06 -34.16 -41.91
N THR A 969 -22.32 -34.69 -42.85
CA THR A 969 -21.52 -34.13 -43.95
C THR A 969 -22.25 -33.17 -44.88
N SER A 970 -21.58 -32.08 -45.27
CA SER A 970 -21.32 -31.56 -46.64
C SER A 970 -20.49 -30.28 -46.54
#